data_AF-A0A3D0EK53-F1
#
_entry.id   AF-A0A3D0EK53-F1
#
_cell.length_a   1.000
_cell.length_b   1.000
_cell.length_c   1.000
_cell.angle_alpha   90.00
_cell.angle_beta   90.00
_cell.angle_gamma   90.00
#
_symmetry.space_group_name_H-M   'P 1'
#
loop_
_entity.id
_entity.type
_entity.pdbx_description
1 polymer ?
#
loop_
_entity_poly.entity_id
_entity_poly.type
_entity_poly.pdbx_seq_one_letter_code
_entity_poly.pdbx_strand_id
1 'polypeptide(L)'
;MRIIKPQQLAVIKSGYQLGRQSYLGFSVVAGCWLQRKPQFTTESQIWQAWQQAPHQFPYLDDATPKPFAEFLLAGHVHRPHPVQTAEAAVTLNQITRRWHLKAARDDNGEFVAFNKMPLNHSVAANTSANPWGSRQPTLFMADRDEDLMVAPGPIPADFPLRNRWIKAIHTAMQDEDYRENIFPGMPVSFDTRYYQLASAAQQLATPAWPAQATGVLHGFSDEDSHLSFTLPNVEARAWIQRDKSQPAAVDMPLKTIWLLPDQNVILLVFTGSVAVSHMLDNSITALLVGLEDRAALRPDAHFLQVMERRCAASASPFEFMYDPDLMPEKGALDAFVPDDDKHGHAFPCDPAVTQQHYVQLRALIDSEKTTAPEPAIFDVKKLATLFPPEPIVDLDAADIVTGKRLSQPVIGNLTGRTFSHCQFVNCRFSAGTWQHMQFENCTFESCRWQNLTIHDSRFSQCHFYDCRQKNLQLTNISGHNLRFKACQLDHWHSHKGKWEALTFDDCRLCDAHFSQDALSAVTIHQSALMHSRFEDVIIQQAMFVNSTLEQLKATHLVMEKSSALASSFVGSHFSHSTFNSVTFGQRCDFSSAILDRCQWKKVGLAQSNLRFTQFTACAIEESSFERSQLNGTVFVRCDLTGVQLQQAQLNESQWQMSSLQQACLYGATLNGTTFHHCNLSGANLARVERDAQTAFAACLLQDVCWLPRRDTCQREVA
;
A
#
# COMPACT_ATOMS: atom_id res chain seq x y z
N MET A 1 -4.01 5.09 -1.52
CA MET A 1 -3.48 5.52 -2.83
C MET A 1 -2.67 4.40 -3.45
N ARG A 2 -3.04 3.92 -4.65
CA ARG A 2 -2.30 2.95 -5.46
C ARG A 2 -1.21 3.66 -6.27
N ILE A 3 0.02 3.16 -6.28
CA ILE A 3 1.11 3.74 -7.08
C ILE A 3 1.40 2.82 -8.27
N ILE A 4 1.32 3.36 -9.48
CA ILE A 4 1.57 2.69 -10.75
C ILE A 4 2.85 3.28 -11.33
N LYS A 5 3.92 2.49 -11.33
CA LYS A 5 5.25 2.92 -11.77
C LYS A 5 6.01 1.75 -12.38
N PRO A 6 6.99 2.00 -13.26
CA PRO A 6 7.93 0.97 -13.69
C PRO A 6 8.94 0.65 -12.59
N GLN A 7 9.68 -0.45 -12.73
CA GLN A 7 10.70 -0.89 -11.78
C GLN A 7 11.93 0.03 -11.74
N GLN A 8 12.14 0.89 -12.74
CA GLN A 8 13.27 1.81 -12.82
C GLN A 8 13.11 3.08 -11.99
N LEU A 9 11.90 3.33 -11.45
CA LEU A 9 11.59 4.56 -10.73
C LEU A 9 11.28 4.30 -9.27
N ALA A 10 11.87 5.09 -8.38
CA ALA A 10 11.43 5.19 -6.98
C ALA A 10 10.49 6.39 -6.82
N VAL A 11 9.54 6.30 -5.88
CA VAL A 11 8.57 7.37 -5.61
C VAL A 11 8.59 7.72 -4.12
N ILE A 12 8.84 8.99 -3.83
CA ILE A 12 8.74 9.58 -2.49
C ILE A 12 7.51 10.49 -2.47
N LYS A 13 6.74 10.46 -1.38
CA LYS A 13 5.57 11.32 -1.20
C LYS A 13 5.60 11.98 0.17
N SER A 14 5.23 13.25 0.22
CA SER A 14 5.18 14.00 1.48
C SER A 14 4.04 15.02 1.45
N GLY A 15 3.36 15.20 2.58
CA GLY A 15 2.31 16.20 2.74
C GLY A 15 2.88 17.47 3.36
N TYR A 16 2.60 18.63 2.79
CA TYR A 16 3.02 19.91 3.36
C TYR A 16 1.92 20.97 3.21
N GLN A 17 2.00 22.04 3.99
CA GLN A 17 1.03 23.14 3.94
C GLN A 17 1.76 24.47 3.94
N LEU A 18 1.37 25.34 3.02
CA LEU A 18 1.83 26.72 2.90
C LEU A 18 0.60 27.64 3.03
N GLY A 19 0.57 28.43 4.10
CA GLY A 19 -0.62 29.17 4.52
C GLY A 19 -1.78 28.22 4.80
N ARG A 20 -2.93 28.49 4.18
CA ARG A 20 -4.13 27.67 4.31
C ARG A 20 -4.24 26.56 3.25
N GLN A 21 -3.32 26.51 2.29
CA GLN A 21 -3.33 25.51 1.22
C GLN A 21 -2.43 24.33 1.57
N SER A 22 -3.01 23.14 1.60
CA SER A 22 -2.25 21.89 1.72
C SER A 22 -1.90 21.31 0.35
N TYR A 23 -0.80 20.59 0.29
CA TYR A 23 -0.26 19.96 -0.90
C TYR A 23 0.17 18.53 -0.58
N LEU A 24 -0.03 17.64 -1.54
CA LEU A 24 0.67 16.36 -1.60
C LEU A 24 1.78 16.49 -2.64
N GLY A 25 3.03 16.42 -2.17
CA GLY A 25 4.23 16.41 -2.99
C GLY A 25 4.61 15.02 -3.44
N PHE A 26 5.21 14.93 -4.62
CA PHE A 26 5.79 13.71 -5.18
C PHE A 26 7.20 13.97 -5.69
N SER A 27 8.13 13.08 -5.37
CA SER A 27 9.43 13.00 -6.00
C SER A 27 9.59 11.66 -6.71
N VAL A 28 9.87 11.72 -8.00
CA VAL A 28 10.19 10.56 -8.84
C VAL A 28 11.69 10.53 -9.03
N VAL A 29 12.33 9.44 -8.60
CA VAL A 29 13.77 9.26 -8.65
C VAL A 29 14.10 8.23 -9.74
N ALA A 30 14.94 8.63 -10.69
CA ALA A 30 15.46 7.77 -11.74
C ALA A 30 16.98 7.67 -11.63
N GLY A 31 17.53 6.47 -11.63
CA GLY A 31 18.98 6.25 -11.63
C GLY A 31 19.52 6.01 -13.04
N CYS A 32 20.72 6.52 -13.32
CA CYS A 32 21.41 6.35 -14.59
C CYS A 32 22.90 6.06 -14.37
N TRP A 33 23.46 5.15 -15.16
CA TRP A 33 24.89 4.86 -15.13
C TRP A 33 25.74 6.00 -15.73
N LEU A 34 26.89 6.30 -15.10
CA LEU A 34 27.80 7.41 -15.46
C LEU A 34 28.69 7.13 -16.69
N GLN A 35 29.12 5.88 -16.94
CA GLN A 35 30.21 5.56 -17.89
C GLN A 35 29.81 4.97 -19.25
N ARG A 36 28.52 4.91 -19.61
CA ARG A 36 28.06 4.40 -20.93
C ARG A 36 26.87 5.21 -21.44
N LYS A 37 26.40 4.91 -22.67
CA LYS A 37 25.11 5.41 -23.18
C LYS A 37 24.07 5.34 -22.05
N PRO A 38 23.21 6.35 -21.85
CA PRO A 38 22.35 6.45 -20.69
C PRO A 38 21.46 5.21 -20.58
N GLN A 39 21.77 4.36 -19.61
CA GLN A 39 21.01 3.16 -19.25
C GLN A 39 20.44 3.37 -17.86
N PHE A 40 19.13 3.14 -17.73
CA PHE A 40 18.39 3.35 -16.51
C PHE A 40 18.54 2.17 -15.56
N THR A 41 18.90 2.47 -14.32
CA THR A 41 18.98 1.48 -13.24
C THR A 41 17.58 1.10 -12.76
N THR A 42 17.46 -0.08 -12.16
CA THR A 42 16.29 -0.48 -11.38
C THR A 42 16.24 0.27 -10.04
N GLU A 43 15.07 0.30 -9.39
CA GLU A 43 14.88 0.83 -8.05
C GLU A 43 15.76 0.12 -7.01
N SER A 44 15.96 -1.20 -7.14
CA SER A 44 16.87 -1.96 -6.28
C SER A 44 18.31 -1.43 -6.35
N GLN A 45 18.79 -1.17 -7.57
CA GLN A 45 20.11 -0.61 -7.80
C GLN A 45 20.22 0.84 -7.30
N ILE A 46 19.15 1.65 -7.41
CA ILE A 46 19.10 3.00 -6.80
C ILE A 46 19.35 2.89 -5.29
N TRP A 47 18.61 2.03 -4.59
CA TRP A 47 18.73 1.88 -3.13
C TRP A 47 20.06 1.27 -2.70
N GLN A 48 20.59 0.32 -3.46
CA GLN A 48 21.92 -0.23 -3.21
C GLN A 48 23.01 0.82 -3.39
N ALA A 49 22.94 1.62 -4.47
CA ALA A 49 23.90 2.67 -4.71
C ALA A 49 23.84 3.74 -3.61
N TRP A 50 22.62 4.12 -3.22
CA TRP A 50 22.37 5.03 -2.12
C TRP A 50 22.98 4.53 -0.81
N GLN A 51 22.73 3.28 -0.42
CA GLN A 51 23.22 2.69 0.83
C GLN A 51 24.75 2.63 0.92
N GLN A 52 25.43 2.47 -0.22
CA GLN A 52 26.90 2.38 -0.28
C GLN A 52 27.60 3.75 -0.37
N ALA A 53 26.88 4.80 -0.73
CA ALA A 53 27.46 6.13 -0.87
C ALA A 53 27.89 6.72 0.49
N PRO A 54 29.00 7.47 0.57
CA PRO A 54 29.56 8.00 1.82
C PRO A 54 28.86 9.28 2.31
N HIS A 55 27.53 9.29 2.30
CA HIS A 55 26.76 10.41 2.81
C HIS A 55 26.81 10.43 4.35
N GLN A 56 26.99 11.62 4.93
CA GLN A 56 26.90 11.79 6.39
C GLN A 56 25.44 11.86 6.88
N PHE A 57 24.55 12.33 6.01
CA PHE A 57 23.13 12.47 6.28
C PHE A 57 22.35 11.76 5.15
N PRO A 58 21.72 10.60 5.40
CA PRO A 58 21.02 9.78 4.40
C PRO A 58 19.67 10.39 3.98
N TYR A 59 19.65 11.67 3.58
CA TYR A 59 18.45 12.40 3.19
C TYR A 59 18.40 12.58 1.67
N LEU A 60 17.64 11.72 0.99
CA LEU A 60 17.56 11.73 -0.48
C LEU A 60 16.71 12.92 -0.99
N ASP A 61 15.45 12.98 -0.57
CA ASP A 61 14.49 14.03 -0.90
C ASP A 61 13.23 13.91 -0.01
N ASP A 62 12.39 14.96 0.05
CA ASP A 62 11.12 14.97 0.82
C ASP A 62 9.95 15.55 0.01
N ALA A 63 10.04 15.57 -1.32
CA ALA A 63 8.97 15.99 -2.21
C ALA A 63 8.39 17.39 -1.91
N THR A 64 9.23 18.29 -1.41
CA THR A 64 8.89 19.65 -1.01
C THR A 64 9.25 20.66 -2.10
N PRO A 65 8.65 21.86 -2.10
CA PRO A 65 8.82 22.81 -3.20
C PRO A 65 10.21 23.43 -3.17
N LYS A 66 11.02 23.09 -4.17
CA LYS A 66 12.39 23.60 -4.38
C LYS A 66 12.39 24.76 -5.38
N PRO A 67 12.79 25.99 -4.97
CA PRO A 67 12.76 27.16 -5.86
C PRO A 67 13.83 27.12 -6.95
N PHE A 68 14.96 26.46 -6.72
CA PHE A 68 16.05 26.36 -7.69
C PHE A 68 16.43 24.90 -7.95
N ALA A 69 16.91 24.62 -9.15
CA ALA A 69 17.51 23.33 -9.44
C ALA A 69 18.86 23.21 -8.75
N GLU A 70 19.20 22.05 -8.21
CA GLU A 70 20.41 21.85 -7.40
C GLU A 70 21.11 20.53 -7.74
N PHE A 71 22.40 20.42 -7.42
CA PHE A 71 23.09 19.14 -7.40
C PHE A 71 23.77 18.87 -6.06
N LEU A 72 23.85 17.59 -5.71
CA LEU A 72 24.47 17.08 -4.49
C LEU A 72 25.47 15.99 -4.87
N LEU A 73 26.48 15.78 -4.04
CA LEU A 73 27.53 14.79 -4.27
C LEU A 73 27.76 13.97 -2.99
N ALA A 74 27.76 12.65 -3.15
CA ALA A 74 28.21 11.72 -2.13
C ALA A 74 29.20 10.73 -2.77
N GLY A 75 30.49 10.94 -2.52
CA GLY A 75 31.55 10.09 -3.07
C GLY A 75 32.89 10.34 -2.41
N HIS A 76 33.85 9.47 -2.72
CA HIS A 76 35.23 9.65 -2.31
C HIS A 76 36.09 10.17 -3.45
N VAL A 77 37.09 10.97 -3.09
CA VAL A 77 38.24 11.24 -3.94
C VAL A 77 39.18 10.05 -3.82
N HIS A 78 39.54 9.48 -4.96
CA HIS A 78 40.43 8.32 -5.05
C HIS A 78 41.76 8.73 -5.66
N ARG A 79 42.84 8.08 -5.22
CA ARG A 79 44.17 8.18 -5.80
C ARG A 79 44.81 6.80 -5.88
N PRO A 80 45.47 6.48 -7.01
CA PRO A 80 46.07 5.16 -7.21
C PRO A 80 47.15 4.83 -6.17
N HIS A 81 47.79 5.86 -5.60
CA HIS A 81 48.79 5.75 -4.55
C HIS A 81 48.49 6.73 -3.41
N PRO A 82 48.90 6.44 -2.16
CA PRO A 82 48.72 7.35 -1.04
C PRO A 82 49.40 8.71 -1.28
N VAL A 83 48.64 9.80 -1.14
CA VAL A 83 49.11 11.18 -1.30
C VAL A 83 48.85 12.01 -0.05
N GLN A 84 49.56 13.13 0.09
CA GLN A 84 49.30 14.10 1.16
C GLN A 84 48.30 15.19 0.76
N THR A 85 48.12 15.43 -0.54
CA THR A 85 47.17 16.40 -1.08
C THR A 85 46.53 15.88 -2.34
N ALA A 86 45.25 16.23 -2.56
CA ALA A 86 44.52 15.88 -3.77
C ALA A 86 43.60 17.03 -4.18
N GLU A 87 43.19 17.02 -5.44
CA GLU A 87 42.18 17.95 -5.95
C GLU A 87 41.00 17.18 -6.53
N ALA A 88 39.82 17.74 -6.38
CA ALA A 88 38.59 17.21 -6.94
C ALA A 88 37.78 18.33 -7.56
N ALA A 89 37.08 18.04 -8.65
CA ALA A 89 36.21 19.01 -9.26
C ALA A 89 34.96 18.35 -9.82
N VAL A 90 33.86 19.09 -9.76
CA VAL A 90 32.62 18.78 -10.46
C VAL A 90 32.25 19.98 -11.31
N THR A 91 32.12 19.74 -12.60
CA THR A 91 31.51 20.68 -13.54
C THR A 91 30.20 20.06 -13.99
N LEU A 92 29.07 20.74 -13.78
CA LEU A 92 27.76 20.32 -14.25
C LEU A 92 27.05 21.51 -14.88
N ASN A 93 26.87 21.44 -16.20
CA ASN A 93 26.40 22.55 -17.03
C ASN A 93 27.27 23.81 -16.82
N GLN A 94 26.71 24.87 -16.25
CA GLN A 94 27.40 26.14 -15.97
C GLN A 94 28.00 26.24 -14.56
N ILE A 95 27.79 25.22 -13.71
CA ILE A 95 28.29 25.24 -12.33
C ILE A 95 29.60 24.43 -12.25
N THR A 96 30.66 25.05 -11.74
CA THR A 96 31.94 24.39 -11.47
C THR A 96 32.29 24.56 -10.00
N ARG A 97 32.59 23.46 -9.32
CA ARG A 97 33.06 23.44 -7.93
C ARG A 97 34.35 22.64 -7.83
N ARG A 98 35.30 23.17 -7.06
CA ARG A 98 36.63 22.59 -6.88
C ARG A 98 36.99 22.50 -5.40
N TRP A 99 37.53 21.36 -5.01
CA TRP A 99 37.97 21.07 -3.65
C TRP A 99 39.44 20.73 -3.62
N HIS A 100 40.12 21.24 -2.60
CA HIS A 100 41.47 20.85 -2.23
C HIS A 100 41.39 19.98 -0.97
N LEU A 101 42.03 18.82 -1.02
CA LEU A 101 42.07 17.86 0.08
C LEU A 101 43.50 17.76 0.62
N LYS A 102 43.62 17.64 1.94
CA LYS A 102 44.89 17.52 2.65
C LYS A 102 44.84 16.37 3.64
N ALA A 103 45.95 15.65 3.79
CA ALA A 103 46.12 14.58 4.77
C ALA A 103 45.80 15.05 6.19
N ALA A 104 45.16 14.16 6.96
CA ALA A 104 44.99 14.34 8.40
C ALA A 104 46.35 14.25 9.11
N ARG A 105 46.42 14.79 10.33
CA ARG A 105 47.58 14.61 11.21
C ARG A 105 47.30 13.50 12.21
N ASP A 106 48.30 12.67 12.48
CA ASP A 106 48.25 11.70 13.58
C ASP A 106 48.51 12.38 14.94
N ASP A 107 48.52 11.58 16.01
CA ASP A 107 48.78 12.06 17.38
C ASP A 107 50.19 12.65 17.56
N ASN A 108 51.14 12.32 16.66
CA ASN A 108 52.49 12.86 16.64
C ASN A 108 52.61 14.14 15.78
N GLY A 109 51.53 14.55 15.11
CA GLY A 109 51.49 15.71 14.23
C GLY A 109 52.00 15.46 12.82
N GLU A 110 52.30 14.21 12.45
CA GLU A 110 52.74 13.80 11.12
C GLU A 110 51.56 13.61 10.17
N PHE A 111 51.75 13.90 8.89
CA PHE A 111 50.70 13.75 7.89
C PHE A 111 50.49 12.28 7.50
N VAL A 112 49.28 11.78 7.70
CA VAL A 112 48.88 10.43 7.29
C VAL A 112 48.40 10.47 5.84
N ALA A 113 49.22 9.95 4.92
CA ALA A 113 48.87 9.88 3.51
C ALA A 113 47.59 9.07 3.29
N PHE A 114 46.79 9.46 2.29
CA PHE A 114 45.51 8.83 1.98
C PHE A 114 45.44 8.47 0.50
N ASN A 115 44.75 7.38 0.18
CA ASN A 115 44.38 7.00 -1.17
C ASN A 115 42.87 7.19 -1.43
N LYS A 116 42.07 7.38 -0.37
CA LYS A 116 40.62 7.55 -0.45
C LYS A 116 40.14 8.53 0.62
N MET A 117 39.36 9.54 0.26
CA MET A 117 38.82 10.53 1.22
C MET A 117 37.41 11.00 0.84
N PRO A 118 36.43 10.99 1.77
CA PRO A 118 35.06 11.42 1.47
C PRO A 118 34.94 12.94 1.40
N LEU A 119 33.95 13.44 0.65
CA LEU A 119 33.58 14.86 0.62
C LEU A 119 32.32 15.09 1.46
N ASN A 120 32.45 15.26 2.78
CA ASN A 120 31.32 15.45 3.69
C ASN A 120 31.57 16.56 4.74
N HIS A 121 30.56 16.88 5.55
CA HIS A 121 30.63 17.99 6.52
C HIS A 121 31.66 17.74 7.63
N SER A 122 31.84 16.49 8.06
CA SER A 122 32.77 16.13 9.15
C SER A 122 34.24 16.36 8.82
N VAL A 123 34.63 16.28 7.54
CA VAL A 123 36.01 16.52 7.10
C VAL A 123 36.28 17.98 6.69
N ALA A 124 35.23 18.78 6.56
CA ALA A 124 35.31 20.21 6.30
C ALA A 124 35.54 21.02 7.59
N ALA A 125 35.87 22.30 7.45
CA ALA A 125 36.16 23.18 8.59
C ALA A 125 34.93 23.40 9.48
N ASN A 126 35.14 23.38 10.80
CA ASN A 126 34.16 23.83 11.78
C ASN A 126 34.01 25.36 11.67
N THR A 127 32.86 25.81 11.18
CA THR A 127 32.55 27.24 10.98
C THR A 127 31.15 27.55 11.49
N SER A 128 30.77 28.83 11.51
CA SER A 128 29.38 29.23 11.77
C SER A 128 28.40 28.65 10.74
N ALA A 129 28.85 28.34 9.53
CA ALA A 129 28.02 27.71 8.50
C ALA A 129 27.96 26.18 8.67
N ASN A 130 29.06 25.55 9.11
CA ASN A 130 29.16 24.11 9.36
C ASN A 130 29.57 23.80 10.81
N PRO A 131 28.59 23.73 11.75
CA PRO A 131 28.88 23.45 13.15
C PRO A 131 29.42 22.04 13.43
N TRP A 132 29.17 21.10 12.49
CA TRP A 132 29.58 19.69 12.59
C TRP A 132 30.95 19.43 11.95
N GLY A 133 31.63 20.48 11.50
CA GLY A 133 32.96 20.37 10.90
C GLY A 133 34.06 20.02 11.89
N SER A 134 35.21 19.63 11.35
CA SER A 134 36.42 19.32 12.09
C SER A 134 37.19 20.58 12.48
N ARG A 135 37.86 20.54 13.65
CA ARG A 135 38.85 21.54 14.06
C ARG A 135 40.17 21.40 13.29
N GLN A 136 40.42 20.23 12.71
CA GLN A 136 41.54 19.95 11.81
C GLN A 136 40.96 19.50 10.47
N PRO A 137 40.45 20.43 9.64
CA PRO A 137 39.84 20.08 8.38
C PRO A 137 40.83 19.48 7.40
N THR A 138 40.35 18.51 6.63
CA THR A 138 41.07 17.89 5.52
C THR A 138 40.45 18.25 4.17
N LEU A 139 39.27 18.89 4.16
CA LEU A 139 38.56 19.33 2.97
C LEU A 139 38.43 20.87 2.93
N PHE A 140 38.83 21.47 1.82
CA PHE A 140 38.84 22.91 1.59
C PHE A 140 38.27 23.23 0.20
N MET A 141 37.71 24.44 0.04
CA MET A 141 37.44 24.99 -1.28
C MET A 141 38.76 25.37 -1.96
N ALA A 142 38.92 25.03 -3.24
CA ALA A 142 40.12 25.39 -3.99
C ALA A 142 40.10 26.86 -4.45
N ASP A 143 38.91 27.38 -4.74
CA ASP A 143 38.71 28.78 -5.13
C ASP A 143 38.36 29.64 -3.90
N ARG A 144 38.69 30.95 -3.93
CA ARG A 144 38.24 31.92 -2.91
C ARG A 144 36.78 32.29 -3.15
N ASP A 145 35.89 31.32 -2.93
CA ASP A 145 34.44 31.51 -2.99
C ASP A 145 33.94 32.20 -1.71
N GLU A 146 32.91 33.04 -1.83
CA GLU A 146 32.20 33.62 -0.67
C GLU A 146 31.32 32.56 0.04
N ASP A 147 31.09 31.41 -0.60
CA ASP A 147 30.37 30.29 -0.02
C ASP A 147 31.15 29.62 1.13
N LEU A 148 30.63 29.81 2.35
CA LEU A 148 31.17 29.20 3.56
C LEU A 148 30.86 27.70 3.69
N MET A 149 30.01 27.14 2.82
CA MET A 149 29.67 25.73 2.82
C MET A 149 30.58 24.94 1.87
N VAL A 150 31.54 24.23 2.45
CA VAL A 150 32.55 23.46 1.68
C VAL A 150 32.00 22.12 1.21
N ALA A 151 31.29 21.39 2.09
CA ALA A 151 30.85 20.04 1.80
C ALA A 151 29.71 20.03 0.77
N PRO A 152 29.76 19.15 -0.24
CA PRO A 152 28.81 19.17 -1.35
C PRO A 152 27.55 18.32 -1.13
N GLY A 153 27.40 17.77 0.08
CA GLY A 153 26.23 16.99 0.49
C GLY A 153 25.08 17.87 1.00
N PRO A 154 23.98 17.25 1.46
CA PRO A 154 22.78 17.95 1.86
C PRO A 154 23.05 18.75 3.14
N ILE A 155 22.45 19.93 3.22
CA ILE A 155 22.53 20.84 4.37
C ILE A 155 21.42 20.45 5.37
N PRO A 156 21.78 20.01 6.58
CA PRO A 156 20.81 19.64 7.59
C PRO A 156 19.90 20.79 8.02
N ALA A 157 18.68 20.47 8.47
CA ALA A 157 17.67 21.46 8.84
C ALA A 157 18.07 22.35 10.03
N ASP A 158 18.92 21.84 10.94
CA ASP A 158 19.44 22.53 12.11
C ASP A 158 20.61 23.48 11.78
N PHE A 159 21.21 23.37 10.59
CA PHE A 159 22.32 24.24 10.20
C PHE A 159 21.85 25.70 10.09
N PRO A 160 22.68 26.69 10.49
CA PRO A 160 22.29 28.10 10.49
C PRO A 160 21.76 28.63 9.15
N LEU A 161 22.27 28.11 8.03
CA LEU A 161 21.83 28.50 6.69
C LEU A 161 20.36 28.17 6.42
N ARG A 162 19.83 27.06 6.97
CA ARG A 162 18.43 26.68 6.84
C ARG A 162 17.60 27.23 7.99
N ASN A 163 18.11 27.19 9.21
CA ASN A 163 17.44 27.68 10.41
C ASN A 163 17.09 29.18 10.33
N ARG A 164 17.85 30.00 9.60
CA ARG A 164 17.51 31.43 9.40
C ARG A 164 16.12 31.65 8.80
N TRP A 165 15.64 30.75 7.93
CA TRP A 165 14.32 30.87 7.31
C TRP A 165 13.20 30.61 8.32
N ILE A 166 13.41 29.67 9.24
CA ILE A 166 12.47 29.40 10.35
C ILE A 166 12.48 30.56 11.33
N LYS A 167 13.66 31.09 11.69
CA LYS A 167 13.78 32.25 12.57
C LYS A 167 13.08 33.49 12.01
N ALA A 168 13.14 33.70 10.69
CA ALA A 168 12.49 34.83 10.03
C ALA A 168 10.97 34.84 10.17
N ILE A 169 10.34 33.67 10.32
CA ILE A 169 8.89 33.54 10.48
C ILE A 169 8.44 33.26 11.93
N HIS A 170 9.38 33.24 12.89
CA HIS A 170 9.07 32.90 14.27
C HIS A 170 7.97 33.79 14.87
N THR A 171 8.01 35.10 14.61
CA THR A 171 6.99 36.03 15.07
C THR A 171 5.62 35.75 14.45
N ALA A 172 5.57 35.41 13.16
CA ALA A 172 4.32 35.04 12.49
C ALA A 172 3.74 33.73 13.04
N MET A 173 4.59 32.80 13.50
CA MET A 173 4.16 31.55 14.13
C MET A 173 3.62 31.71 15.56
N GLN A 174 3.81 32.88 16.18
CA GLN A 174 3.23 33.21 17.48
C GLN A 174 1.83 33.81 17.37
N ASP A 175 1.43 34.24 16.17
CA ASP A 175 0.13 34.85 15.90
C ASP A 175 -1.03 33.87 16.14
N GLU A 176 -2.16 34.39 16.62
CA GLU A 176 -3.35 33.60 16.93
C GLU A 176 -3.97 32.98 15.66
N ASP A 177 -4.04 33.71 14.54
CA ASP A 177 -4.55 33.17 13.26
C ASP A 177 -3.67 32.03 12.74
N TYR A 178 -2.34 32.15 12.90
CA TYR A 178 -1.44 31.05 12.56
C TYR A 178 -1.74 29.80 13.38
N ARG A 179 -1.83 29.95 14.72
CA ARG A 179 -2.09 28.82 15.62
C ARG A 179 -3.45 28.18 15.34
N GLU A 180 -4.46 28.99 15.03
CA GLU A 180 -5.82 28.53 14.81
C GLU A 180 -6.09 27.97 13.41
N ASN A 181 -5.38 28.42 12.37
CA ASN A 181 -5.75 28.12 10.98
C ASN A 181 -4.61 27.57 10.10
N ILE A 182 -3.35 27.79 10.47
CA ILE A 182 -2.19 27.41 9.63
C ILE A 182 -1.41 26.25 10.23
N PHE A 183 -1.22 26.21 11.55
CA PHE A 183 -0.53 25.10 12.23
C PHE A 183 -1.17 23.74 11.87
N PRO A 184 -0.40 22.66 11.61
CA PRO A 184 1.07 22.56 11.67
C PRO A 184 1.81 22.93 10.37
N GLY A 185 1.15 23.57 9.41
CA GLY A 185 1.77 24.08 8.19
C GLY A 185 2.67 25.31 8.41
N MET A 186 3.34 25.75 7.34
CA MET A 186 4.16 26.95 7.35
C MET A 186 3.32 28.18 6.95
N PRO A 187 3.58 29.39 7.49
CA PRO A 187 2.88 30.61 7.11
C PRO A 187 3.14 30.98 5.64
N VAL A 188 2.28 31.84 5.07
CA VAL A 188 2.42 32.30 3.67
C VAL A 188 3.73 33.05 3.43
N SER A 189 4.27 33.71 4.45
CA SER A 189 5.57 34.40 4.40
C SER A 189 6.78 33.45 4.42
N PHE A 190 6.57 32.14 4.48
CA PHE A 190 7.64 31.16 4.55
C PHE A 190 8.44 31.09 3.25
N ASP A 191 9.75 31.23 3.38
CA ASP A 191 10.67 31.15 2.26
C ASP A 191 11.01 29.68 1.95
N THR A 192 10.56 29.21 0.78
CA THR A 192 10.75 27.82 0.33
C THR A 192 12.21 27.48 0.04
N ARG A 193 13.15 28.44 0.04
CA ARG A 193 14.60 28.16 0.03
C ARG A 193 15.03 27.34 1.24
N TYR A 194 14.22 27.25 2.30
CA TYR A 194 14.41 26.28 3.37
C TYR A 194 14.48 24.82 2.87
N TYR A 195 13.77 24.47 1.79
CA TYR A 195 13.74 23.11 1.24
C TYR A 195 14.93 22.79 0.32
N GLN A 196 15.76 23.78 -0.02
CA GLN A 196 17.01 23.52 -0.74
C GLN A 196 17.98 22.74 0.14
N LEU A 197 18.55 21.69 -0.43
CA LEU A 197 19.50 20.83 0.25
C LEU A 197 20.94 21.26 -0.07
N ALA A 198 21.21 21.82 -1.24
CA ALA A 198 22.55 22.24 -1.63
C ALA A 198 22.86 23.69 -1.23
N SER A 199 24.13 24.08 -1.17
CA SER A 199 24.52 25.49 -1.01
C SER A 199 24.17 26.29 -2.27
N ALA A 200 24.12 27.62 -2.17
CA ALA A 200 23.77 28.48 -3.30
C ALA A 200 24.71 28.30 -4.51
N ALA A 201 25.98 27.94 -4.27
CA ALA A 201 26.95 27.70 -5.32
C ALA A 201 26.76 26.36 -6.05
N GLN A 202 25.89 25.48 -5.56
CA GLN A 202 25.48 24.22 -6.20
C GLN A 202 24.05 24.30 -6.78
N GLN A 203 23.50 25.51 -6.88
CA GLN A 203 22.17 25.79 -7.40
C GLN A 203 22.25 26.53 -8.75
N LEU A 204 21.32 26.24 -9.66
CA LEU A 204 21.10 27.07 -10.84
C LEU A 204 20.27 28.30 -10.47
N ALA A 205 20.36 29.36 -11.28
CA ALA A 205 19.43 30.48 -11.19
C ALA A 205 18.01 30.11 -11.66
N THR A 206 17.83 28.94 -12.30
CA THR A 206 16.56 28.45 -12.83
C THR A 206 15.92 27.41 -11.90
N PRO A 207 14.58 27.30 -11.92
CA PRO A 207 13.86 26.36 -11.07
C PRO A 207 13.98 24.90 -11.51
N ALA A 208 14.48 24.61 -12.71
CA ALA A 208 14.65 23.25 -13.21
C ALA A 208 15.96 23.12 -14.01
N TRP A 209 16.51 21.91 -14.02
CA TRP A 209 17.66 21.57 -14.86
C TRP A 209 17.27 21.56 -16.34
N PRO A 210 18.11 22.09 -17.25
CA PRO A 210 17.90 21.96 -18.68
C PRO A 210 18.03 20.50 -19.13
N ALA A 211 17.40 20.18 -20.26
CA ALA A 211 17.56 18.89 -20.90
C ALA A 211 19.03 18.68 -21.33
N GLN A 212 19.50 17.43 -21.28
CA GLN A 212 20.83 17.02 -21.75
C GLN A 212 22.00 17.80 -21.13
N ALA A 213 21.87 18.23 -19.87
CA ALA A 213 23.01 18.82 -19.17
C ALA A 213 24.23 17.87 -19.22
N THR A 214 25.41 18.42 -19.46
CA THR A 214 26.66 17.68 -19.48
C THR A 214 27.44 17.94 -18.21
N GLY A 215 28.26 16.98 -17.78
CA GLY A 215 29.11 17.16 -16.62
C GLY A 215 30.42 16.39 -16.71
N VAL A 216 31.36 16.82 -15.88
CA VAL A 216 32.70 16.22 -15.76
C VAL A 216 33.03 16.12 -14.27
N LEU A 217 33.44 14.93 -13.83
CA LEU A 217 33.97 14.66 -12.51
C LEU A 217 35.48 14.43 -12.59
N HIS A 218 36.23 15.09 -11.73
CA HIS A 218 37.67 14.97 -11.64
C HIS A 218 38.07 14.49 -10.24
N GLY A 219 38.89 13.44 -10.17
CA GLY A 219 39.43 12.90 -8.92
C GLY A 219 38.57 11.85 -8.22
N PHE A 220 37.51 11.34 -8.85
CA PHE A 220 36.57 10.35 -8.27
C PHE A 220 36.74 8.93 -8.83
N SER A 221 37.84 8.65 -9.54
CA SER A 221 38.16 7.33 -10.10
C SER A 221 39.66 7.04 -9.95
N ASP A 222 40.02 5.75 -9.88
CA ASP A 222 41.40 5.30 -9.66
C ASP A 222 42.36 5.59 -10.83
N GLU A 223 41.84 5.73 -12.07
CA GLU A 223 42.64 5.85 -13.30
C GLU A 223 42.97 7.30 -13.74
N ASP A 224 42.99 8.27 -12.82
CA ASP A 224 43.37 9.68 -13.09
C ASP A 224 42.78 10.24 -14.40
N SER A 225 41.51 9.92 -14.64
CA SER A 225 40.77 10.27 -15.86
C SER A 225 39.52 11.07 -15.51
N HIS A 226 39.28 12.12 -16.31
CA HIS A 226 38.06 12.91 -16.20
C HIS A 226 36.85 12.04 -16.58
N LEU A 227 35.92 11.86 -15.65
CA LEU A 227 34.68 11.14 -15.90
C LEU A 227 33.65 12.11 -16.49
N SER A 228 33.49 12.06 -17.82
CA SER A 228 32.52 12.88 -18.54
C SER A 228 31.20 12.14 -18.72
N PHE A 229 30.08 12.84 -18.54
CA PHE A 229 28.74 12.27 -18.71
C PHE A 229 27.77 13.28 -19.34
N THR A 230 26.69 12.77 -19.91
CA THR A 230 25.56 13.56 -20.45
C THR A 230 24.28 13.01 -19.86
N LEU A 231 23.45 13.86 -19.27
CA LEU A 231 22.17 13.44 -18.73
C LEU A 231 21.22 12.96 -19.84
N PRO A 232 20.38 11.95 -19.59
CA PRO A 232 19.38 11.52 -20.55
C PRO A 232 18.40 12.65 -20.88
N ASN A 233 17.94 12.69 -22.14
CA ASN A 233 16.96 13.65 -22.63
C ASN A 233 15.53 13.30 -22.22
N VAL A 234 15.27 13.21 -20.92
CA VAL A 234 13.97 12.72 -20.42
C VAL A 234 13.18 13.75 -19.63
N GLU A 235 11.88 13.52 -19.55
CA GLU A 235 10.96 14.20 -18.63
C GLU A 235 10.14 13.17 -17.84
N ALA A 236 9.85 13.48 -16.58
CA ALA A 236 8.91 12.70 -15.78
C ALA A 236 7.49 13.11 -16.09
N ARG A 237 6.61 12.11 -16.20
CA ARG A 237 5.20 12.28 -16.49
C ARG A 237 4.39 11.61 -15.40
N ALA A 238 3.43 12.35 -14.84
CA ALA A 238 2.66 11.88 -13.71
C ALA A 238 1.18 12.26 -13.85
N TRP A 239 0.29 11.35 -13.41
CA TRP A 239 -1.15 11.57 -13.36
C TRP A 239 -1.71 11.09 -12.02
N ILE A 240 -2.64 11.86 -11.47
CA ILE A 240 -3.36 11.51 -10.24
C ILE A 240 -4.83 11.26 -10.54
N GLN A 241 -5.39 10.24 -9.91
CA GLN A 241 -6.82 9.93 -9.92
C GLN A 241 -7.45 10.32 -8.60
N ARG A 242 -8.55 11.09 -8.64
CA ARG A 242 -9.39 11.39 -7.49
C ARG A 242 -10.75 10.75 -7.71
N ASP A 243 -11.16 9.84 -6.83
CA ASP A 243 -12.45 9.15 -6.92
C ASP A 243 -12.79 8.68 -8.37
N LYS A 244 -13.94 9.11 -8.93
CA LYS A 244 -14.38 8.85 -10.31
C LYS A 244 -14.10 10.02 -11.28
N SER A 245 -13.26 10.99 -10.91
CA SER A 245 -12.93 12.11 -11.81
C SER A 245 -12.08 11.65 -12.99
N GLN A 246 -11.83 12.50 -13.97
CA GLN A 246 -10.75 12.21 -14.91
C GLN A 246 -9.39 12.34 -14.20
N PRO A 247 -8.40 11.50 -14.56
CA PRO A 247 -7.03 11.66 -14.11
C PRO A 247 -6.48 13.05 -14.49
N ALA A 248 -5.81 13.72 -13.56
CA ALA A 248 -5.19 15.03 -13.78
C ALA A 248 -3.66 14.88 -13.85
N ALA A 249 -3.04 15.54 -14.84
CA ALA A 249 -1.59 15.56 -14.98
C ALA A 249 -0.93 16.39 -13.87
N VAL A 250 0.30 16.03 -13.51
CA VAL A 250 1.14 16.72 -12.53
C VAL A 250 2.43 17.16 -13.21
N ASP A 251 2.79 18.43 -13.05
CA ASP A 251 4.08 18.94 -13.54
C ASP A 251 5.22 18.39 -12.68
N MET A 252 6.24 17.82 -13.34
CA MET A 252 7.34 17.08 -12.70
C MET A 252 8.71 17.58 -13.20
N PRO A 253 9.10 18.82 -12.89
CA PRO A 253 10.40 19.36 -13.29
C PRO A 253 11.57 18.63 -12.61
N LEU A 254 12.70 18.49 -13.31
CA LEU A 254 13.96 17.97 -12.75
C LEU A 254 14.56 19.00 -11.78
N LYS A 255 14.45 18.72 -10.47
CA LYS A 255 14.86 19.65 -9.39
C LYS A 255 16.24 19.33 -8.84
N THR A 256 16.51 18.06 -8.55
CA THR A 256 17.75 17.67 -7.86
C THR A 256 18.49 16.59 -8.62
N ILE A 257 19.80 16.74 -8.70
CA ILE A 257 20.71 15.72 -9.26
C ILE A 257 21.63 15.25 -8.13
N TRP A 258 21.65 13.94 -7.88
CA TRP A 258 22.64 13.33 -7.00
C TRP A 258 23.74 12.67 -7.82
N LEU A 259 25.00 13.01 -7.53
CA LEU A 259 26.18 12.38 -8.10
C LEU A 259 26.71 11.35 -7.08
N LEU A 260 26.71 10.07 -7.47
CA LEU A 260 27.21 8.95 -6.67
C LEU A 260 28.37 8.26 -7.43
N PRO A 261 29.54 8.91 -7.52
CA PRO A 261 30.61 8.45 -8.41
C PRO A 261 31.23 7.12 -7.98
N ASP A 262 31.27 6.82 -6.68
CA ASP A 262 31.79 5.53 -6.17
C ASP A 262 31.01 4.33 -6.72
N GLN A 263 29.72 4.52 -7.00
CA GLN A 263 28.82 3.51 -7.55
C GLN A 263 28.57 3.71 -9.04
N ASN A 264 29.20 4.71 -9.66
CA ASN A 264 29.01 5.05 -11.07
C ASN A 264 27.54 5.38 -11.43
N VAL A 265 26.79 5.98 -10.49
CA VAL A 265 25.36 6.29 -10.65
C VAL A 265 25.09 7.79 -10.50
N ILE A 266 24.18 8.33 -11.30
CA ILE A 266 23.52 9.61 -11.10
C ILE A 266 22.04 9.36 -10.79
N LEU A 267 21.48 10.07 -9.81
CA LEU A 267 20.05 10.08 -9.57
C LEU A 267 19.44 11.41 -10.04
N LEU A 268 18.38 11.30 -10.83
CA LEU A 268 17.56 12.41 -11.31
C LEU A 268 16.28 12.46 -10.47
N VAL A 269 16.06 13.55 -9.75
CA VAL A 269 14.89 13.73 -8.89
C VAL A 269 13.96 14.77 -9.48
N PHE A 270 12.82 14.30 -9.97
CA PHE A 270 11.74 15.13 -10.49
C PHE A 270 10.73 15.38 -9.39
N THR A 271 10.43 16.63 -9.08
CA THR A 271 9.56 16.97 -7.94
C THR A 271 8.38 17.81 -8.38
N GLY A 272 7.18 17.31 -8.12
CA GLY A 272 5.91 17.97 -8.39
C GLY A 272 4.99 17.93 -7.18
N SER A 273 3.85 18.61 -7.26
CA SER A 273 2.85 18.58 -6.19
C SER A 273 1.45 18.90 -6.69
N VAL A 274 0.47 18.49 -5.90
CA VAL A 274 -0.95 18.75 -6.16
C VAL A 274 -1.61 19.33 -4.93
N ALA A 275 -2.49 20.31 -5.12
CA ALA A 275 -3.29 20.89 -4.05
C ALA A 275 -4.27 19.85 -3.48
N VAL A 276 -4.32 19.72 -2.17
CA VAL A 276 -5.26 18.84 -1.44
C VAL A 276 -5.99 19.65 -0.37
N SER A 277 -7.09 19.12 0.14
CA SER A 277 -7.96 19.85 1.07
C SER A 277 -7.38 20.00 2.49
N HIS A 278 -6.48 19.08 2.88
CA HIS A 278 -5.68 19.14 4.11
C HIS A 278 -4.47 18.19 4.03
N MET A 279 -3.51 18.30 4.95
CA MET A 279 -2.26 17.48 4.92
C MET A 279 -2.44 15.96 5.09
N LEU A 280 -3.59 15.53 5.63
CA LEU A 280 -3.94 14.12 5.81
C LEU A 280 -4.94 13.64 4.74
N ASP A 281 -5.11 14.39 3.65
CA ASP A 281 -6.11 14.10 2.63
C ASP A 281 -5.73 12.84 1.83
N ASN A 282 -6.60 11.83 1.90
CA ASN A 282 -6.47 10.58 1.16
C ASN A 282 -7.42 10.50 -0.04
N SER A 283 -7.86 11.63 -0.64
CA SER A 283 -8.78 11.65 -1.80
C SER A 283 -8.14 11.12 -3.09
N ILE A 284 -6.81 11.07 -3.15
CA ILE A 284 -6.08 10.55 -4.31
C ILE A 284 -6.05 9.03 -4.22
N THR A 285 -6.81 8.38 -5.11
CA THR A 285 -6.98 6.93 -5.12
C THR A 285 -5.84 6.24 -5.85
N ALA A 286 -5.27 6.86 -6.89
CA ALA A 286 -4.11 6.34 -7.62
C ALA A 286 -3.17 7.45 -8.14
N LEU A 287 -1.90 7.10 -8.29
CA LEU A 287 -0.83 7.90 -8.90
C LEU A 287 -0.14 7.03 -9.96
N LEU A 288 -0.10 7.48 -11.21
CA LEU A 288 0.72 6.89 -12.27
C LEU A 288 1.93 7.77 -12.54
N VAL A 289 3.12 7.16 -12.63
CA VAL A 289 4.36 7.86 -13.00
C VAL A 289 5.14 7.08 -14.06
N GLY A 290 5.80 7.81 -14.95
CA GLY A 290 6.71 7.27 -15.96
C GLY A 290 7.75 8.30 -16.40
N LEU A 291 8.68 7.86 -17.25
CA LEU A 291 9.65 8.72 -17.95
C LEU A 291 9.45 8.63 -19.46
N GLU A 292 9.57 9.77 -20.14
CA GLU A 292 9.54 9.86 -21.59
C GLU A 292 10.77 10.55 -22.15
N ASP A 293 11.18 10.17 -23.37
CA ASP A 293 12.15 10.94 -24.14
C ASP A 293 11.48 12.21 -24.65
N ARG A 294 12.06 13.38 -24.34
CA ARG A 294 11.54 14.69 -24.79
C ARG A 294 11.45 14.80 -26.30
N ALA A 295 12.24 14.02 -27.05
CA ALA A 295 12.20 13.99 -28.51
C ALA A 295 11.06 13.11 -29.07
N ALA A 296 10.42 12.28 -28.25
CA ALA A 296 9.42 11.28 -28.68
C ALA A 296 8.34 11.08 -27.62
N LEU A 297 7.65 12.15 -27.23
CA LEU A 297 6.59 12.10 -26.22
C LEU A 297 5.37 11.34 -26.72
N ARG A 298 4.97 10.28 -26.02
CA ARG A 298 3.68 9.62 -26.23
C ARG A 298 2.52 10.50 -25.73
N PRO A 299 1.34 10.41 -26.35
CA PRO A 299 0.18 11.20 -25.96
C PRO A 299 -0.36 10.78 -24.58
N ASP A 300 -1.00 11.69 -23.86
CA ASP A 300 -1.62 11.42 -22.55
C ASP A 300 -2.55 10.19 -22.58
N ALA A 301 -3.29 10.00 -23.68
CA ALA A 301 -4.18 8.86 -23.87
C ALA A 301 -3.49 7.49 -23.68
N HIS A 302 -2.21 7.37 -24.05
CA HIS A 302 -1.42 6.15 -23.81
C HIS A 302 -1.31 5.86 -22.31
N PHE A 303 -0.93 6.86 -21.51
CA PHE A 303 -0.75 6.72 -20.07
C PHE A 303 -2.07 6.49 -19.34
N LEU A 304 -3.15 7.14 -19.78
CA LEU A 304 -4.48 6.91 -19.21
C LEU A 304 -4.96 5.48 -19.47
N GLN A 305 -4.69 4.94 -20.66
CA GLN A 305 -4.97 3.52 -20.96
C GLN A 305 -4.12 2.60 -20.09
N VAL A 306 -2.83 2.87 -19.90
CA VAL A 306 -1.97 2.09 -18.98
C VAL A 306 -2.53 2.13 -17.56
N MET A 307 -2.98 3.31 -17.10
CA MET A 307 -3.59 3.50 -15.78
C MET A 307 -4.85 2.65 -15.64
N GLU A 308 -5.74 2.69 -16.63
CA GLU A 308 -6.97 1.90 -16.66
C GLU A 308 -6.68 0.40 -16.65
N ARG A 309 -5.79 -0.07 -17.54
CA ARG A 309 -5.38 -1.48 -17.63
C ARG A 309 -4.82 -1.99 -16.31
N ARG A 310 -3.91 -1.24 -15.68
CA ARG A 310 -3.29 -1.64 -14.41
C ARG A 310 -4.25 -1.48 -13.23
N CYS A 311 -5.22 -0.56 -13.28
CA CYS A 311 -6.22 -0.39 -12.23
C CYS A 311 -7.36 -1.43 -12.27
N ALA A 312 -7.61 -2.08 -13.41
CA ALA A 312 -8.69 -3.04 -13.59
C ALA A 312 -8.58 -4.23 -12.62
N ALA A 313 -9.72 -4.68 -12.08
CA ALA A 313 -9.78 -5.86 -11.21
C ALA A 313 -9.43 -7.16 -11.95
N SER A 314 -9.58 -7.17 -13.29
CA SER A 314 -9.27 -8.29 -14.18
C SER A 314 -7.89 -8.19 -14.83
N ALA A 315 -7.01 -7.30 -14.34
CA ALA A 315 -5.68 -7.12 -14.91
C ALA A 315 -4.81 -8.38 -14.70
N SER A 316 -4.03 -8.76 -15.72
CA SER A 316 -3.00 -9.79 -15.58
C SER A 316 -2.02 -9.41 -14.46
N PRO A 317 -1.59 -10.34 -13.60
CA PRO A 317 -0.55 -10.09 -12.60
C PRO A 317 0.76 -9.56 -13.22
N PHE A 318 1.05 -9.92 -14.48
CA PHE A 318 2.27 -9.50 -15.18
C PHE A 318 2.19 -8.09 -15.78
N GLU A 319 0.99 -7.48 -15.89
CA GLU A 319 0.80 -6.14 -16.46
C GLU A 319 1.59 -5.07 -15.66
N PHE A 320 1.81 -5.30 -14.36
CA PHE A 320 2.64 -4.42 -13.52
C PHE A 320 4.14 -4.48 -13.84
N MET A 321 4.63 -5.62 -14.34
CA MET A 321 6.06 -5.84 -14.63
C MET A 321 6.50 -5.29 -15.98
N TYR A 322 5.57 -4.84 -16.83
CA TYR A 322 5.90 -4.37 -18.18
C TYR A 322 6.34 -2.90 -18.18
N ASP A 323 7.59 -2.64 -17.84
CA ASP A 323 8.14 -1.29 -17.73
C ASP A 323 8.13 -0.43 -19.00
N PRO A 324 8.28 -0.97 -20.24
CA PRO A 324 8.33 -0.15 -21.46
C PRO A 324 7.08 0.71 -21.72
N ASP A 325 5.94 0.38 -21.10
CA ASP A 325 4.73 1.22 -21.16
C ASP A 325 4.93 2.58 -20.47
N LEU A 326 5.86 2.67 -19.51
CA LEU A 326 6.10 3.83 -18.64
C LEU A 326 7.56 4.33 -18.68
N MET A 327 8.36 3.80 -19.60
CA MET A 327 9.75 4.17 -19.82
C MET A 327 10.00 4.51 -21.30
N PRO A 328 11.04 5.29 -21.65
CA PRO A 328 11.28 5.70 -23.03
C PRO A 328 11.49 4.50 -23.97
N GLU A 329 10.86 4.50 -25.15
CA GLU A 329 10.89 3.36 -26.10
C GLU A 329 12.31 2.94 -26.54
N LYS A 330 13.24 3.90 -26.61
CA LYS A 330 14.64 3.67 -26.96
C LYS A 330 15.58 3.69 -25.74
N GLY A 331 15.02 3.78 -24.53
CA GLY A 331 15.81 3.76 -23.30
C GLY A 331 16.43 2.39 -23.09
N ALA A 332 17.75 2.33 -22.88
CA ALA A 332 18.36 1.12 -22.36
C ALA A 332 17.89 0.93 -20.91
N LEU A 333 17.19 -0.16 -20.63
CA LEU A 333 16.68 -0.50 -19.31
C LEU A 333 17.53 -1.60 -18.69
N ASP A 334 17.72 -1.54 -17.38
CA ASP A 334 18.06 -2.72 -16.59
C ASP A 334 16.76 -3.44 -16.19
N ALA A 335 16.75 -4.77 -16.33
CA ALA A 335 15.66 -5.65 -15.88
C ALA A 335 16.15 -6.63 -14.82
N PHE A 336 15.24 -7.08 -13.96
CA PHE A 336 15.52 -8.15 -13.03
C PHE A 336 15.59 -9.50 -13.78
N VAL A 337 16.78 -10.09 -13.88
CA VAL A 337 17.00 -11.40 -14.49
C VAL A 337 17.32 -12.39 -13.36
N PRO A 338 16.46 -13.39 -13.07
CA PRO A 338 16.60 -14.29 -11.92
C PRO A 338 17.89 -15.14 -11.85
N ASP A 339 18.68 -15.23 -12.92
CA ASP A 339 19.80 -16.17 -13.06
C ASP A 339 21.21 -15.53 -12.97
N ASP A 340 21.34 -14.22 -12.74
CA ASP A 340 22.64 -13.52 -12.79
C ASP A 340 23.29 -13.30 -11.41
N ASP A 341 23.39 -14.37 -10.61
CA ASP A 341 24.14 -14.39 -9.33
C ASP A 341 25.67 -14.20 -9.53
N LYS A 342 26.16 -14.15 -10.78
CA LYS A 342 27.59 -14.09 -11.10
C LYS A 342 28.13 -12.67 -11.31
N HIS A 343 27.28 -11.70 -11.63
CA HIS A 343 27.63 -10.29 -11.73
C HIS A 343 26.75 -9.54 -10.75
N GLY A 344 27.23 -9.36 -9.51
CA GLY A 344 26.52 -8.57 -8.51
C GLY A 344 26.02 -7.25 -9.13
N HIS A 345 24.85 -6.78 -8.69
CA HIS A 345 24.04 -5.65 -9.19
C HIS A 345 24.77 -4.28 -9.41
N ALA A 346 26.09 -4.24 -9.36
CA ALA A 346 26.97 -3.08 -9.51
C ALA A 346 27.30 -2.68 -10.97
N PHE A 347 26.77 -3.37 -11.98
CA PHE A 347 27.02 -3.06 -13.40
C PHE A 347 25.73 -3.11 -14.24
N PRO A 348 25.65 -2.36 -15.36
CA PRO A 348 24.51 -2.39 -16.27
C PRO A 348 24.31 -3.77 -16.90
N CYS A 349 23.06 -4.19 -17.03
CA CYS A 349 22.70 -5.44 -17.72
C CYS A 349 22.94 -5.31 -19.23
N ASP A 350 23.18 -6.43 -19.93
CA ASP A 350 23.24 -6.43 -21.39
C ASP A 350 21.87 -6.04 -21.96
N PRO A 351 21.77 -4.98 -22.80
CA PRO A 351 20.52 -4.57 -23.43
C PRO A 351 19.79 -5.70 -24.19
N ALA A 352 20.53 -6.66 -24.76
CA ALA A 352 19.93 -7.79 -25.48
C ALA A 352 19.14 -8.71 -24.53
N VAL A 353 19.65 -8.95 -23.33
CA VAL A 353 19.00 -9.78 -22.31
C VAL A 353 17.71 -9.09 -21.84
N THR A 354 17.79 -7.78 -21.56
CA THR A 354 16.63 -6.99 -21.14
C THR A 354 15.56 -6.93 -22.23
N GLN A 355 15.95 -6.79 -23.49
CA GLN A 355 15.00 -6.80 -24.61
C GLN A 355 14.27 -8.15 -24.73
N GLN A 356 15.00 -9.27 -24.61
CA GLN A 356 14.41 -10.60 -24.64
C GLN A 356 13.42 -10.82 -23.48
N HIS A 357 13.77 -10.34 -22.27
CA HIS A 357 12.90 -10.41 -21.10
C HIS A 357 11.54 -9.75 -21.34
N TYR A 358 11.51 -8.50 -21.84
CA TYR A 358 10.24 -7.82 -22.10
C TYR A 358 9.45 -8.41 -23.26
N VAL A 359 10.11 -8.99 -24.27
CA VAL A 359 9.42 -9.74 -25.34
C VAL A 359 8.68 -10.95 -24.76
N GLN A 360 9.34 -11.72 -23.88
CA GLN A 360 8.73 -12.86 -23.20
C GLN A 360 7.57 -12.42 -22.30
N LEU A 361 7.77 -11.33 -21.54
CA LEU A 361 6.74 -10.79 -20.65
C LEU A 361 5.49 -10.31 -21.41
N ARG A 362 5.67 -9.67 -22.58
CA ARG A 362 4.53 -9.27 -23.43
C ARG A 362 3.76 -10.50 -23.92
N ALA A 363 4.46 -11.54 -24.37
CA ALA A 363 3.82 -12.79 -24.80
C ALA A 363 3.01 -13.45 -23.67
N LEU A 364 3.51 -13.42 -22.43
CA LEU A 364 2.78 -13.92 -21.26
C LEU A 364 1.49 -13.12 -21.01
N ILE A 365 1.59 -11.78 -21.01
CA ILE A 365 0.43 -10.88 -20.84
C ILE A 365 -0.64 -11.15 -21.91
N ASP A 366 -0.24 -11.31 -23.17
CA ASP A 366 -1.17 -11.55 -24.28
C ASP A 366 -1.79 -12.96 -24.21
N SER A 367 -1.03 -13.96 -23.75
CA SER A 367 -1.54 -15.33 -23.52
C SER A 367 -2.57 -15.40 -22.39
N GLU A 368 -2.43 -14.59 -21.34
CA GLU A 368 -3.41 -14.49 -20.25
C GLU A 368 -4.68 -13.74 -20.68
N LYS A 369 -4.55 -12.70 -21.50
CA LYS A 369 -5.70 -11.97 -22.08
C LYS A 369 -6.55 -12.86 -23.00
N THR A 370 -5.92 -13.81 -23.68
CA THR A 370 -6.58 -14.79 -24.55
C THR A 370 -7.11 -16.02 -23.80
N THR A 371 -6.64 -16.27 -22.58
CA THR A 371 -7.11 -17.37 -21.72
C THR A 371 -8.13 -16.94 -20.67
N ALA A 372 -8.65 -15.70 -20.71
CA ALA A 372 -9.89 -15.38 -20.00
C ALA A 372 -11.03 -16.19 -20.62
N PRO A 373 -11.53 -17.26 -19.98
CA PRO A 373 -12.69 -17.95 -20.49
C PRO A 373 -13.87 -17.11 -20.05
N GLU A 374 -14.63 -16.57 -21.00
CA GLU A 374 -16.07 -16.48 -20.76
C GLU A 374 -16.49 -17.88 -20.28
N PRO A 375 -17.19 -18.03 -19.14
CA PRO A 375 -17.86 -19.29 -18.90
C PRO A 375 -18.87 -19.40 -20.04
N ALA A 376 -18.57 -20.26 -21.00
CA ALA A 376 -19.56 -20.66 -21.98
C ALA A 376 -20.80 -21.02 -21.17
N ILE A 377 -21.88 -20.25 -21.36
CA ILE A 377 -23.19 -20.61 -20.86
C ILE A 377 -23.53 -21.90 -21.59
N PHE A 378 -23.20 -23.01 -20.97
CA PHE A 378 -23.63 -24.31 -21.42
C PHE A 378 -25.14 -24.30 -21.25
N ASP A 379 -25.85 -24.24 -22.37
CA ASP A 379 -27.30 -24.36 -22.39
C ASP A 379 -27.66 -25.80 -22.00
N VAL A 380 -27.72 -26.06 -20.68
CA VAL A 380 -28.00 -27.37 -20.08
C VAL A 380 -29.31 -27.96 -20.60
N LYS A 381 -30.23 -27.13 -21.10
CA LYS A 381 -31.50 -27.58 -21.70
C LYS A 381 -31.29 -28.36 -23.01
N LYS A 382 -30.16 -28.21 -23.72
CA LYS A 382 -29.86 -28.98 -24.94
C LYS A 382 -29.16 -30.32 -24.71
N LEU A 383 -28.67 -30.60 -23.50
CA LEU A 383 -28.02 -31.89 -23.17
C LEU A 383 -28.96 -32.91 -22.54
N ALA A 384 -30.06 -32.47 -21.94
CA ALA A 384 -31.08 -33.37 -21.40
C ALA A 384 -31.78 -34.23 -22.48
N THR A 385 -31.67 -33.86 -23.76
CA THR A 385 -32.28 -34.58 -24.89
C THR A 385 -31.37 -35.62 -25.56
N LEU A 386 -30.09 -35.71 -25.18
CA LEU A 386 -29.11 -36.59 -25.84
C LEU A 386 -28.81 -37.90 -25.09
N PHE A 387 -29.31 -38.07 -23.88
CA PHE A 387 -29.02 -39.26 -23.07
C PHE A 387 -30.32 -39.81 -22.45
N PRO A 388 -30.82 -40.96 -22.91
CA PRO A 388 -31.92 -41.63 -22.21
C PRO A 388 -31.45 -42.07 -20.81
N PRO A 389 -32.35 -42.14 -19.81
CA PRO A 389 -32.00 -42.65 -18.49
C PRO A 389 -31.63 -44.13 -18.61
N GLU A 390 -30.32 -44.44 -18.48
CA GLU A 390 -29.85 -45.81 -18.33
C GLU A 390 -30.31 -46.41 -16.99
N PRO A 391 -30.54 -47.73 -16.91
CA PRO A 391 -31.12 -48.38 -15.74
C PRO A 391 -30.17 -48.42 -14.53
N ILE A 392 -30.76 -48.73 -13.39
CA ILE A 392 -30.19 -48.75 -12.03
C ILE A 392 -28.83 -49.46 -12.02
N VAL A 393 -27.77 -48.72 -11.69
CA VAL A 393 -26.46 -49.29 -11.34
C VAL A 393 -26.51 -49.62 -9.85
N ASP A 394 -26.65 -50.91 -9.53
CA ASP A 394 -26.26 -51.42 -8.23
C ASP A 394 -24.75 -51.17 -8.13
N LEU A 395 -24.32 -50.26 -7.25
CA LEU A 395 -22.90 -49.99 -7.05
C LEU A 395 -22.30 -51.26 -6.43
N ASP A 396 -21.69 -52.10 -7.26
CA ASP A 396 -20.93 -53.29 -6.86
C ASP A 396 -20.09 -53.01 -5.59
N ALA A 397 -19.80 -54.07 -4.84
CA ALA A 397 -19.09 -54.07 -3.56
C ALA A 397 -17.61 -53.59 -3.61
N ALA A 398 -17.28 -52.64 -4.49
CA ALA A 398 -16.00 -51.97 -4.54
C ALA A 398 -15.97 -50.79 -3.55
N ASP A 399 -14.93 -50.76 -2.73
CA ASP A 399 -14.64 -49.68 -1.77
C ASP A 399 -14.22 -48.38 -2.48
N ILE A 400 -13.73 -48.46 -3.73
CA ILE A 400 -13.29 -47.31 -4.53
C ILE A 400 -14.05 -47.29 -5.87
N VAL A 401 -14.68 -46.16 -6.19
CA VAL A 401 -15.41 -45.93 -7.44
C VAL A 401 -14.74 -44.78 -8.19
N THR A 402 -14.28 -45.02 -9.42
CA THR A 402 -13.52 -44.02 -10.20
C THR A 402 -14.13 -43.74 -11.57
N GLY A 403 -14.20 -42.47 -11.97
CA GLY A 403 -14.53 -42.03 -13.34
C GLY A 403 -15.97 -42.28 -13.77
N LYS A 404 -16.89 -42.55 -12.83
CA LYS A 404 -18.29 -42.87 -13.15
C LYS A 404 -19.15 -41.62 -13.22
N ARG A 405 -20.09 -41.60 -14.16
CA ARG A 405 -21.19 -40.63 -14.22
C ARG A 405 -22.47 -41.29 -13.75
N LEU A 406 -23.06 -40.74 -12.70
CA LEU A 406 -24.25 -41.25 -12.01
C LEU A 406 -25.38 -40.23 -12.18
N SER A 407 -26.51 -40.65 -12.73
CA SER A 407 -27.64 -39.76 -13.05
C SER A 407 -28.97 -40.15 -12.37
N GLN A 408 -28.93 -41.17 -11.52
CA GLN A 408 -30.08 -41.73 -10.82
C GLN A 408 -30.08 -41.37 -9.31
N PRO A 409 -31.21 -41.52 -8.57
CA PRO A 409 -31.20 -41.42 -7.12
C PRO A 409 -30.19 -42.43 -6.56
N VAL A 410 -29.18 -41.97 -5.84
CA VAL A 410 -28.23 -42.87 -5.19
C VAL A 410 -28.90 -43.36 -3.91
N ILE A 411 -29.49 -44.56 -3.97
CA ILE A 411 -30.14 -45.20 -2.83
C ILE A 411 -29.12 -46.14 -2.18
N GLY A 412 -28.50 -45.71 -1.07
CA GLY A 412 -27.63 -46.59 -0.29
C GLY A 412 -26.72 -45.87 0.73
N ASN A 413 -26.32 -46.61 1.76
CA ASN A 413 -25.30 -46.16 2.71
C ASN A 413 -23.94 -46.13 2.01
N LEU A 414 -23.34 -44.94 1.93
CA LEU A 414 -22.05 -44.72 1.27
C LEU A 414 -20.85 -44.83 2.24
N THR A 415 -21.09 -45.26 3.48
CA THR A 415 -20.07 -45.45 4.51
C THR A 415 -18.88 -46.24 4.02
N GLY A 416 -17.67 -45.74 4.29
CA GLY A 416 -16.39 -46.39 3.97
C GLY A 416 -15.98 -46.33 2.50
N ARG A 417 -16.79 -45.71 1.63
CA ARG A 417 -16.50 -45.67 0.19
C ARG A 417 -15.71 -44.43 -0.21
N THR A 418 -14.84 -44.61 -1.20
CA THR A 418 -14.08 -43.55 -1.87
C THR A 418 -14.57 -43.37 -3.31
N PHE A 419 -14.86 -42.14 -3.70
CA PHE A 419 -15.22 -41.76 -5.06
C PHE A 419 -14.14 -40.84 -5.62
N SER A 420 -13.59 -41.18 -6.79
CA SER A 420 -12.55 -40.39 -7.45
C SER A 420 -12.99 -40.03 -8.87
N HIS A 421 -12.87 -38.76 -9.28
CA HIS A 421 -13.20 -38.31 -10.63
C HIS A 421 -14.64 -38.66 -11.09
N CYS A 422 -15.58 -38.74 -10.15
CA CYS A 422 -16.96 -39.11 -10.44
C CYS A 422 -17.86 -37.89 -10.65
N GLN A 423 -18.89 -38.05 -11.47
CA GLN A 423 -19.91 -37.03 -11.73
C GLN A 423 -21.27 -37.53 -11.25
N PHE A 424 -21.95 -36.73 -10.44
CA PHE A 424 -23.29 -37.00 -9.93
C PHE A 424 -24.23 -35.93 -10.49
N VAL A 425 -25.26 -36.33 -11.23
CA VAL A 425 -26.16 -35.42 -11.94
C VAL A 425 -27.60 -35.76 -11.54
N ASN A 426 -28.35 -34.81 -10.99
CA ASN A 426 -29.73 -35.04 -10.51
C ASN A 426 -29.87 -36.16 -9.46
N CYS A 427 -28.78 -36.52 -8.78
CA CYS A 427 -28.81 -37.54 -7.74
C CYS A 427 -29.53 -37.03 -6.48
N ARG A 428 -30.21 -37.94 -5.77
CA ARG A 428 -30.78 -37.67 -4.45
C ARG A 428 -30.06 -38.52 -3.42
N PHE A 429 -29.53 -37.85 -2.41
CA PHE A 429 -28.90 -38.41 -1.22
C PHE A 429 -29.80 -38.08 -0.04
N SER A 430 -30.36 -39.09 0.62
CA SER A 430 -31.33 -38.85 1.68
C SER A 430 -31.25 -39.88 2.80
N ALA A 431 -31.49 -39.42 4.03
CA ALA A 431 -31.75 -40.23 5.22
C ALA A 431 -30.68 -41.30 5.52
N GLY A 432 -29.73 -40.97 6.40
CA GLY A 432 -28.72 -41.92 6.87
C GLY A 432 -27.57 -41.27 7.63
N THR A 433 -26.85 -42.10 8.39
CA THR A 433 -25.58 -41.74 9.02
C THR A 433 -24.45 -42.36 8.22
N TRP A 434 -23.59 -41.52 7.64
CA TRP A 434 -22.48 -41.94 6.80
C TRP A 434 -21.16 -41.58 7.45
N GLN A 435 -20.18 -42.49 7.37
CA GLN A 435 -18.87 -42.28 7.97
C GLN A 435 -17.74 -42.74 7.06
N HIS A 436 -16.54 -42.19 7.25
CA HIS A 436 -15.32 -42.61 6.53
C HIS A 436 -15.45 -42.56 5.01
N MET A 437 -16.22 -41.60 4.50
CA MET A 437 -16.35 -41.40 3.06
C MET A 437 -15.24 -40.50 2.54
N GLN A 438 -14.86 -40.71 1.28
CA GLN A 438 -13.91 -39.85 0.59
C GLN A 438 -14.44 -39.48 -0.80
N PHE A 439 -14.49 -38.19 -1.11
CA PHE A 439 -14.75 -37.70 -2.47
C PHE A 439 -13.55 -36.91 -2.95
N GLU A 440 -13.01 -37.28 -4.10
CA GLU A 440 -11.83 -36.65 -4.70
C GLU A 440 -12.11 -36.30 -6.16
N ASN A 441 -11.89 -35.06 -6.55
CA ASN A 441 -12.09 -34.58 -7.94
C ASN A 441 -13.51 -34.88 -8.47
N CYS A 442 -14.53 -34.84 -7.60
CA CYS A 442 -15.90 -35.18 -7.96
C CYS A 442 -16.75 -33.94 -8.25
N THR A 443 -17.72 -34.08 -9.14
CA THR A 443 -18.68 -33.00 -9.47
C THR A 443 -20.11 -33.43 -9.17
N PHE A 444 -20.88 -32.55 -8.55
CA PHE A 444 -22.29 -32.73 -8.23
C PHE A 444 -23.10 -31.63 -8.91
N GLU A 445 -24.02 -32.01 -9.79
CA GLU A 445 -24.87 -31.11 -10.57
C GLU A 445 -26.34 -31.37 -10.23
N SER A 446 -27.05 -30.32 -9.82
CA SER A 446 -28.49 -30.38 -9.49
C SER A 446 -28.86 -31.51 -8.52
N CYS A 447 -27.92 -31.87 -7.64
CA CYS A 447 -28.10 -32.94 -6.65
C CYS A 447 -28.86 -32.44 -5.42
N ARG A 448 -29.59 -33.35 -4.76
CA ARG A 448 -30.30 -33.07 -3.50
C ARG A 448 -29.70 -33.86 -2.35
N TRP A 449 -29.36 -33.19 -1.26
CA TRP A 449 -28.86 -33.79 -0.02
C TRP A 449 -29.82 -33.47 1.11
N GLN A 450 -30.45 -34.47 1.73
CA GLN A 450 -31.51 -34.21 2.71
C GLN A 450 -31.45 -35.15 3.92
N ASN A 451 -31.52 -34.58 5.13
CA ASN A 451 -31.58 -35.32 6.39
C ASN A 451 -30.43 -36.33 6.51
N LEU A 452 -29.20 -35.86 6.29
CA LEU A 452 -28.01 -36.69 6.33
C LEU A 452 -27.12 -36.25 7.49
N THR A 453 -26.53 -37.23 8.15
CA THR A 453 -25.50 -37.01 9.14
C THR A 453 -24.22 -37.66 8.64
N ILE A 454 -23.18 -36.86 8.40
CA ILE A 454 -21.89 -37.32 7.88
C ILE A 454 -20.84 -37.05 8.94
N HIS A 455 -20.08 -38.10 9.29
CA HIS A 455 -18.99 -38.00 10.25
C HIS A 455 -17.67 -38.48 9.63
N ASP A 456 -16.54 -37.98 10.13
CA ASP A 456 -15.21 -38.54 9.86
C ASP A 456 -14.91 -38.80 8.38
N SER A 457 -15.25 -37.83 7.52
CA SER A 457 -15.19 -37.98 6.06
C SER A 457 -14.40 -36.84 5.40
N ARG A 458 -13.94 -37.06 4.17
CA ARG A 458 -13.11 -36.12 3.41
C ARG A 458 -13.72 -35.76 2.07
N PHE A 459 -13.64 -34.49 1.72
CA PHE A 459 -13.96 -33.98 0.39
C PHE A 459 -12.76 -33.17 -0.12
N SER A 460 -12.26 -33.50 -1.31
CA SER A 460 -11.09 -32.86 -1.90
C SER A 460 -11.38 -32.52 -3.36
N GLN A 461 -11.13 -31.28 -3.78
CA GLN A 461 -11.25 -30.86 -5.18
C GLN A 461 -12.65 -31.12 -5.76
N CYS A 462 -13.70 -30.93 -4.96
CA CYS A 462 -15.07 -31.25 -5.37
C CYS A 462 -15.89 -29.99 -5.70
N HIS A 463 -16.73 -30.09 -6.72
CA HIS A 463 -17.57 -28.99 -7.19
C HIS A 463 -19.05 -29.34 -7.09
N PHE A 464 -19.85 -28.40 -6.58
CA PHE A 464 -21.29 -28.50 -6.41
C PHE A 464 -21.96 -27.36 -7.18
N TYR A 465 -22.78 -27.71 -8.16
CA TYR A 465 -23.50 -26.76 -9.02
C TYR A 465 -25.00 -26.96 -8.87
N ASP A 466 -25.74 -25.87 -8.60
CA ASP A 466 -27.20 -25.88 -8.49
C ASP A 466 -27.75 -26.95 -7.52
N CYS A 467 -26.96 -27.28 -6.49
CA CYS A 467 -27.31 -28.31 -5.54
C CYS A 467 -28.23 -27.76 -4.44
N ARG A 468 -29.13 -28.60 -3.94
CA ARG A 468 -29.97 -28.29 -2.77
C ARG A 468 -29.61 -29.19 -1.61
N GLN A 469 -29.32 -28.58 -0.48
CA GLN A 469 -29.01 -29.29 0.74
C GLN A 469 -29.97 -28.82 1.83
N LYS A 470 -30.50 -29.76 2.60
CA LYS A 470 -31.41 -29.48 3.70
C LYS A 470 -31.13 -30.40 4.88
N ASN A 471 -30.99 -29.83 6.07
CA ASN A 471 -30.74 -30.60 7.30
C ASN A 471 -29.51 -31.52 7.16
N LEU A 472 -28.39 -30.93 6.76
CA LEU A 472 -27.12 -31.65 6.62
C LEU A 472 -26.29 -31.40 7.88
N GLN A 473 -25.96 -32.48 8.58
CA GLN A 473 -25.12 -32.45 9.77
C GLN A 473 -23.76 -33.05 9.43
N LEU A 474 -22.70 -32.29 9.67
CA LEU A 474 -21.33 -32.61 9.31
C LEU A 474 -20.48 -32.56 10.57
N THR A 475 -19.82 -33.65 10.92
CA THR A 475 -18.92 -33.70 12.08
C THR A 475 -17.55 -34.21 11.69
N ASN A 476 -16.50 -33.52 12.13
CA ASN A 476 -15.12 -33.91 11.86
C ASN A 476 -14.85 -34.13 10.36
N ILE A 477 -15.32 -33.19 9.54
CA ILE A 477 -15.14 -33.23 8.08
C ILE A 477 -13.86 -32.49 7.69
N SER A 478 -13.09 -33.08 6.78
CA SER A 478 -11.98 -32.39 6.12
C SER A 478 -12.39 -32.04 4.69
N GLY A 479 -12.54 -30.74 4.41
CA GLY A 479 -12.84 -30.22 3.08
C GLY A 479 -11.65 -29.44 2.54
N HIS A 480 -11.15 -29.79 1.36
CA HIS A 480 -10.07 -29.07 0.69
C HIS A 480 -10.45 -28.72 -0.75
N ASN A 481 -10.32 -27.44 -1.12
CA ASN A 481 -10.68 -26.89 -2.42
C ASN A 481 -12.08 -27.31 -2.89
N LEU A 482 -13.09 -26.88 -2.13
CA LEU A 482 -14.49 -27.19 -2.43
C LEU A 482 -15.17 -25.96 -3.00
N ARG A 483 -15.95 -26.13 -4.07
CA ARG A 483 -16.71 -25.04 -4.67
C ARG A 483 -18.20 -25.34 -4.68
N PHE A 484 -19.00 -24.46 -4.10
CA PHE A 484 -20.44 -24.42 -4.23
C PHE A 484 -20.81 -23.23 -5.09
N LYS A 485 -21.58 -23.47 -6.16
CA LYS A 485 -22.05 -22.43 -7.06
C LYS A 485 -23.56 -22.54 -7.31
N ALA A 486 -24.29 -21.45 -7.13
CA ALA A 486 -25.75 -21.41 -7.28
C ALA A 486 -26.48 -22.41 -6.37
N CYS A 487 -25.93 -22.72 -5.20
CA CYS A 487 -26.45 -23.75 -4.30
C CYS A 487 -27.36 -23.17 -3.20
N GLN A 488 -28.32 -23.98 -2.74
CA GLN A 488 -29.20 -23.66 -1.60
C GLN A 488 -28.90 -24.62 -0.45
N LEU A 489 -28.37 -24.12 0.66
CA LEU A 489 -27.87 -24.89 1.79
C LEU A 489 -28.63 -24.50 3.07
N ASP A 490 -29.83 -25.05 3.24
CA ASP A 490 -30.69 -24.74 4.37
C ASP A 490 -30.36 -25.66 5.55
N HIS A 491 -30.19 -25.07 6.75
CA HIS A 491 -29.89 -25.83 7.98
C HIS A 491 -28.62 -26.68 7.85
N TRP A 492 -27.56 -26.10 7.31
CA TRP A 492 -26.23 -26.67 7.29
C TRP A 492 -25.62 -26.61 8.70
N HIS A 493 -25.27 -27.75 9.28
CA HIS A 493 -24.58 -27.79 10.57
C HIS A 493 -23.20 -28.44 10.41
N SER A 494 -22.15 -27.68 10.71
CA SER A 494 -20.78 -28.17 10.78
C SER A 494 -20.29 -28.14 12.23
N HIS A 495 -19.61 -29.21 12.62
CA HIS A 495 -18.96 -29.33 13.91
C HIS A 495 -17.56 -29.93 13.76
N LYS A 496 -16.54 -29.25 14.29
CA LYS A 496 -15.12 -29.70 14.24
C LYS A 496 -14.61 -29.97 12.82
N GLY A 497 -15.15 -29.28 11.82
CA GLY A 497 -14.72 -29.34 10.44
C GLY A 497 -13.43 -28.54 10.20
N LYS A 498 -12.62 -29.02 9.26
CA LYS A 498 -11.44 -28.34 8.73
C LYS A 498 -11.68 -28.07 7.26
N TRP A 499 -11.88 -26.81 6.93
CA TRP A 499 -12.26 -26.35 5.59
C TRP A 499 -11.17 -25.45 5.05
N GLU A 500 -10.53 -25.87 3.96
CA GLU A 500 -9.48 -25.12 3.30
C GLU A 500 -9.89 -24.83 1.85
N ALA A 501 -9.75 -23.58 1.41
CA ALA A 501 -10.14 -23.15 0.07
C ALA A 501 -11.61 -23.47 -0.26
N LEU A 502 -12.52 -23.30 0.71
CA LEU A 502 -13.95 -23.45 0.52
C LEU A 502 -14.53 -22.19 -0.16
N THR A 503 -15.23 -22.37 -1.27
CA THR A 503 -15.83 -21.28 -2.04
C THR A 503 -17.35 -21.42 -2.09
N PHE A 504 -18.06 -20.36 -1.71
CA PHE A 504 -19.49 -20.17 -1.96
C PHE A 504 -19.65 -19.03 -2.97
N ASP A 505 -20.25 -19.33 -4.11
CA ASP A 505 -20.44 -18.40 -5.22
C ASP A 505 -21.93 -18.39 -5.59
N ASP A 506 -22.62 -17.26 -5.44
CA ASP A 506 -24.07 -17.15 -5.67
C ASP A 506 -24.89 -18.19 -4.86
N CYS A 507 -24.51 -18.43 -3.61
CA CYS A 507 -25.14 -19.43 -2.75
C CYS A 507 -26.03 -18.80 -1.68
N ARG A 508 -27.05 -19.55 -1.25
CA ARG A 508 -27.88 -19.20 -0.10
C ARG A 508 -27.68 -20.22 1.01
N LEU A 509 -27.27 -19.74 2.17
CA LEU A 509 -27.15 -20.49 3.41
C LEU A 509 -28.10 -19.84 4.43
N CYS A 510 -29.20 -20.53 4.72
CA CYS A 510 -30.17 -20.07 5.72
C CYS A 510 -30.03 -20.94 6.98
N ASP A 511 -29.91 -20.27 8.13
CA ASP A 511 -29.79 -20.91 9.44
C ASP A 511 -28.59 -21.89 9.53
N ALA A 512 -27.48 -21.53 8.87
CA ALA A 512 -26.26 -22.33 8.93
C ALA A 512 -25.59 -22.18 10.30
N HIS A 513 -25.06 -23.28 10.84
CA HIS A 513 -24.39 -23.31 12.13
C HIS A 513 -23.01 -23.96 11.99
N PHE A 514 -21.97 -23.16 12.21
CA PHE A 514 -20.59 -23.60 12.30
C PHE A 514 -20.16 -23.59 13.77
N SER A 515 -19.57 -24.69 14.22
CA SER A 515 -19.18 -24.87 15.62
C SER A 515 -17.83 -25.57 15.74
N GLN A 516 -16.87 -24.95 16.43
CA GLN A 516 -15.50 -25.48 16.55
C GLN A 516 -14.84 -25.77 15.19
N ASP A 517 -15.24 -25.05 14.15
CA ASP A 517 -14.73 -25.23 12.79
C ASP A 517 -13.50 -24.36 12.55
N ALA A 518 -12.58 -24.86 11.73
CA ALA A 518 -11.45 -24.10 11.18
C ALA A 518 -11.66 -23.86 9.68
N LEU A 519 -11.73 -22.59 9.29
CA LEU A 519 -11.98 -22.12 7.94
C LEU A 519 -10.76 -21.34 7.45
N SER A 520 -10.03 -21.91 6.48
CA SER A 520 -8.83 -21.35 5.88
C SER A 520 -9.08 -21.00 4.41
N ALA A 521 -8.65 -19.81 3.97
CA ALA A 521 -8.74 -19.37 2.58
C ALA A 521 -10.17 -19.45 2.00
N VAL A 522 -11.18 -19.18 2.82
CA VAL A 522 -12.59 -19.29 2.42
C VAL A 522 -13.03 -18.08 1.61
N THR A 523 -13.72 -18.31 0.49
CA THR A 523 -14.28 -17.23 -0.33
C THR A 523 -15.80 -17.29 -0.33
N ILE A 524 -16.45 -16.19 0.04
CA ILE A 524 -17.90 -16.02 -0.01
C ILE A 524 -18.22 -14.87 -0.95
N HIS A 525 -18.60 -15.21 -2.17
CA HIS A 525 -18.88 -14.26 -3.25
C HIS A 525 -20.38 -14.26 -3.59
N GLN A 526 -20.99 -13.09 -3.63
CA GLN A 526 -22.41 -12.91 -4.01
C GLN A 526 -23.38 -13.85 -3.28
N SER A 527 -23.06 -14.19 -2.03
CA SER A 527 -23.78 -15.24 -1.28
C SER A 527 -24.43 -14.68 -0.03
N ALA A 528 -25.46 -15.38 0.46
CA ALA A 528 -26.24 -14.96 1.63
C ALA A 528 -26.13 -16.00 2.75
N LEU A 529 -25.67 -15.59 3.93
CA LEU A 529 -25.59 -16.38 5.17
C LEU A 529 -26.53 -15.77 6.22
N MET A 530 -27.83 -15.94 6.00
CA MET A 530 -28.87 -15.29 6.82
C MET A 530 -29.10 -16.07 8.11
N HIS A 531 -29.22 -15.35 9.24
CA HIS A 531 -29.50 -15.91 10.57
C HIS A 531 -28.51 -17.02 11.01
N SER A 532 -27.30 -16.99 10.47
CA SER A 532 -26.31 -18.03 10.71
C SER A 532 -25.65 -17.88 12.09
N ARG A 533 -25.03 -18.95 12.58
CA ARG A 533 -24.37 -19.03 13.90
C ARG A 533 -22.94 -19.56 13.78
N PHE A 534 -22.02 -18.88 14.43
CA PHE A 534 -20.60 -19.21 14.46
C PHE A 534 -20.17 -19.29 15.93
N GLU A 535 -19.92 -20.48 16.45
CA GLU A 535 -19.49 -20.70 17.83
C GLU A 535 -18.10 -21.35 17.87
N ASP A 536 -17.14 -20.70 18.53
CA ASP A 536 -15.76 -21.18 18.66
C ASP A 536 -15.10 -21.47 17.28
N VAL A 537 -15.41 -20.62 16.29
CA VAL A 537 -14.94 -20.78 14.91
C VAL A 537 -13.65 -19.98 14.69
N ILE A 538 -12.70 -20.54 13.93
CA ILE A 538 -11.49 -19.85 13.49
C ILE A 538 -11.56 -19.64 11.98
N ILE A 539 -11.41 -18.40 11.53
CA ILE A 539 -11.38 -17.99 10.13
C ILE A 539 -10.04 -17.34 9.83
N GLN A 540 -9.31 -17.87 8.85
CA GLN A 540 -8.03 -17.32 8.41
C GLN A 540 -8.06 -17.08 6.90
N GLN A 541 -7.58 -15.91 6.47
CA GLN A 541 -7.43 -15.56 5.05
C GLN A 541 -8.75 -15.64 4.25
N ALA A 542 -9.88 -15.35 4.87
CA ALA A 542 -11.16 -15.36 4.18
C ALA A 542 -11.41 -14.08 3.37
N MET A 543 -12.20 -14.21 2.31
CA MET A 543 -12.68 -13.11 1.48
C MET A 543 -14.21 -13.14 1.39
N PHE A 544 -14.85 -12.05 1.79
CA PHE A 544 -16.29 -11.83 1.61
C PHE A 544 -16.48 -10.73 0.58
N VAL A 545 -17.20 -10.98 -0.51
CA VAL A 545 -17.37 -10.00 -1.59
C VAL A 545 -18.82 -9.97 -2.04
N ASN A 546 -19.47 -8.80 -1.95
CA ASN A 546 -20.87 -8.62 -2.32
C ASN A 546 -21.82 -9.60 -1.61
N SER A 547 -21.51 -9.95 -0.36
CA SER A 547 -22.20 -11.01 0.38
C SER A 547 -23.00 -10.45 1.55
N THR A 548 -24.03 -11.17 1.97
CA THR A 548 -24.93 -10.77 3.08
C THR A 548 -24.81 -11.76 4.23
N LEU A 549 -24.55 -11.25 5.42
CA LEU A 549 -24.40 -11.98 6.68
C LEU A 549 -25.23 -11.30 7.77
N GLU A 550 -26.49 -11.00 7.44
CA GLU A 550 -27.38 -10.23 8.30
C GLU A 550 -27.85 -11.08 9.48
N GLN A 551 -27.89 -10.44 10.65
CA GLN A 551 -28.25 -11.05 11.93
C GLN A 551 -27.41 -12.30 12.27
N LEU A 552 -26.17 -12.34 11.78
CA LEU A 552 -25.19 -13.34 12.15
C LEU A 552 -24.95 -13.29 13.66
N LYS A 553 -24.96 -14.43 14.34
CA LYS A 553 -24.54 -14.53 15.74
C LYS A 553 -23.21 -15.24 15.81
N ALA A 554 -22.18 -14.56 16.29
CA ALA A 554 -20.85 -15.12 16.45
C ALA A 554 -20.37 -15.01 17.89
N THR A 555 -19.97 -16.12 18.47
CA THR A 555 -19.44 -16.20 19.84
C THR A 555 -18.09 -16.87 19.80
N HIS A 556 -17.07 -16.23 20.40
CA HIS A 556 -15.67 -16.68 20.34
C HIS A 556 -15.15 -16.89 18.91
N LEU A 557 -15.64 -16.10 17.95
CA LEU A 557 -15.12 -16.12 16.59
C LEU A 557 -13.72 -15.50 16.57
N VAL A 558 -12.75 -16.18 15.97
CA VAL A 558 -11.43 -15.63 15.68
C VAL A 558 -11.29 -15.44 14.17
N MET A 559 -11.16 -14.20 13.71
CA MET A 559 -10.94 -13.88 12.31
C MET A 559 -9.58 -13.21 12.11
N GLU A 560 -8.73 -13.82 11.28
CA GLU A 560 -7.37 -13.34 11.04
C GLU A 560 -7.10 -13.12 9.55
N LYS A 561 -6.40 -12.03 9.23
CA LYS A 561 -5.87 -11.74 7.88
C LYS A 561 -6.93 -11.84 6.78
N SER A 562 -8.16 -11.49 7.11
CA SER A 562 -9.33 -11.68 6.25
C SER A 562 -9.82 -10.33 5.70
N SER A 563 -10.63 -10.37 4.65
CA SER A 563 -11.19 -9.17 4.05
C SER A 563 -12.65 -9.32 3.70
N ALA A 564 -13.40 -8.23 3.82
CA ALA A 564 -14.76 -8.12 3.33
C ALA A 564 -14.89 -6.85 2.50
N LEU A 565 -15.55 -6.94 1.35
CA LEU A 565 -15.79 -5.84 0.43
C LEU A 565 -17.28 -5.79 0.07
N ALA A 566 -17.88 -4.61 0.18
CA ALA A 566 -19.28 -4.36 -0.18
C ALA A 566 -20.24 -5.42 0.39
N SER A 567 -20.00 -5.86 1.63
CA SER A 567 -20.75 -6.94 2.28
C SER A 567 -21.55 -6.43 3.49
N SER A 568 -22.70 -7.04 3.74
CA SER A 568 -23.63 -6.65 4.82
C SER A 568 -23.48 -7.56 6.03
N PHE A 569 -23.46 -6.96 7.21
CA PHE A 569 -23.46 -7.57 8.55
C PHE A 569 -24.51 -6.88 9.44
N VAL A 570 -25.59 -6.38 8.82
CA VAL A 570 -26.63 -5.61 9.50
C VAL A 570 -27.27 -6.42 10.62
N GLY A 571 -27.38 -5.80 11.80
CA GLY A 571 -28.01 -6.43 12.97
C GLY A 571 -27.25 -7.64 13.55
N SER A 572 -26.02 -7.89 13.09
CA SER A 572 -25.23 -9.03 13.55
C SER A 572 -24.70 -8.82 14.97
N HIS A 573 -24.57 -9.90 15.73
CA HIS A 573 -24.11 -9.91 17.11
C HIS A 573 -22.80 -10.68 17.22
N PHE A 574 -21.74 -10.00 17.63
CA PHE A 574 -20.45 -10.58 17.95
C PHE A 574 -20.22 -10.50 19.46
N SER A 575 -19.96 -11.63 20.10
CA SER A 575 -19.63 -11.68 21.51
C SER A 575 -18.30 -12.40 21.72
N HIS A 576 -17.43 -11.84 22.56
CA HIS A 576 -16.12 -12.41 22.90
C HIS A 576 -15.27 -12.79 21.67
N SER A 577 -15.45 -12.08 20.57
CA SER A 577 -14.83 -12.41 19.27
C SER A 577 -13.60 -11.54 18.99
N THR A 578 -12.62 -12.10 18.29
CA THR A 578 -11.33 -11.48 17.97
C THR A 578 -11.18 -11.26 16.47
N PHE A 579 -10.77 -10.06 16.08
CA PHE A 579 -10.50 -9.67 14.70
C PHE A 579 -9.08 -9.13 14.62
N ASN A 580 -8.21 -9.81 13.88
CA ASN A 580 -6.81 -9.44 13.75
C ASN A 580 -6.41 -9.26 12.28
N SER A 581 -5.98 -8.05 11.93
CA SER A 581 -5.57 -7.70 10.57
C SER A 581 -6.68 -7.96 9.55
N VAL A 582 -7.90 -7.53 9.89
CA VAL A 582 -9.10 -7.71 9.06
C VAL A 582 -9.47 -6.40 8.38
N THR A 583 -9.74 -6.45 7.08
CA THR A 583 -10.15 -5.26 6.32
C THR A 583 -11.60 -5.37 5.86
N PHE A 584 -12.47 -4.54 6.42
CA PHE A 584 -13.81 -4.27 5.94
C PHE A 584 -13.76 -3.04 5.02
N GLY A 585 -13.58 -3.28 3.72
CA GLY A 585 -13.38 -2.25 2.69
C GLY A 585 -14.68 -1.65 2.16
N GLN A 586 -14.56 -0.41 1.65
CA GLN A 586 -15.58 0.45 1.02
C GLN A 586 -16.98 -0.15 0.93
N ARG A 587 -17.92 0.43 1.71
CA ARG A 587 -19.36 0.11 1.72
C ARG A 587 -19.74 -1.23 2.39
N CYS A 588 -18.93 -1.75 3.29
CA CYS A 588 -19.44 -2.74 4.23
C CYS A 588 -20.46 -2.09 5.18
N ASP A 589 -21.50 -2.84 5.53
CA ASP A 589 -22.59 -2.37 6.39
C ASP A 589 -22.66 -3.17 7.69
N PHE A 590 -22.45 -2.51 8.81
CA PHE A 590 -22.55 -3.03 10.18
C PHE A 590 -23.67 -2.33 10.96
N SER A 591 -24.59 -1.65 10.28
CA SER A 591 -25.61 -0.86 10.95
C SER A 591 -26.46 -1.74 11.89
N SER A 592 -26.75 -1.19 13.06
CA SER A 592 -27.43 -1.89 14.17
C SER A 592 -26.75 -3.17 14.68
N ALA A 593 -25.49 -3.42 14.33
CA ALA A 593 -24.74 -4.55 14.89
C ALA A 593 -24.45 -4.34 16.40
N ILE A 594 -24.26 -5.44 17.12
CA ILE A 594 -23.94 -5.47 18.55
C ILE A 594 -22.60 -6.18 18.72
N LEU A 595 -21.67 -5.53 19.41
CA LEU A 595 -20.35 -6.07 19.71
C LEU A 595 -20.12 -6.00 21.22
N ASP A 596 -20.03 -7.15 21.85
CA ASP A 596 -19.79 -7.29 23.29
C ASP A 596 -18.46 -8.01 23.55
N ARG A 597 -17.56 -7.37 24.29
CA ARG A 597 -16.27 -7.95 24.71
C ARG A 597 -15.39 -8.43 23.55
N CYS A 598 -15.48 -7.77 22.40
CA CYS A 598 -14.67 -8.08 21.23
C CYS A 598 -13.27 -7.45 21.31
N GLN A 599 -12.29 -8.10 20.66
CA GLN A 599 -10.91 -7.62 20.53
C GLN A 599 -10.56 -7.37 19.07
N TRP A 600 -10.25 -6.13 18.73
CA TRP A 600 -9.94 -5.69 17.38
C TRP A 600 -8.51 -5.18 17.35
N LYS A 601 -7.69 -5.75 16.46
CA LYS A 601 -6.32 -5.32 16.23
C LYS A 601 -6.07 -5.15 14.75
N LYS A 602 -5.63 -3.96 14.34
CA LYS A 602 -5.36 -3.64 12.92
C LYS A 602 -6.59 -3.88 12.04
N VAL A 603 -7.77 -3.48 12.50
CA VAL A 603 -9.01 -3.61 11.74
C VAL A 603 -9.25 -2.35 10.92
N GLY A 604 -9.47 -2.51 9.61
CA GLY A 604 -9.80 -1.41 8.70
C GLY A 604 -11.30 -1.37 8.40
N LEU A 605 -11.96 -0.24 8.65
CA LEU A 605 -13.38 0.03 8.44
C LEU A 605 -13.62 1.32 7.66
N ALA A 606 -12.62 1.76 6.88
CA ALA A 606 -12.69 3.01 6.15
C ALA A 606 -13.93 3.06 5.24
N GLN A 607 -14.71 4.14 5.34
CA GLN A 607 -15.94 4.37 4.57
C GLN A 607 -17.03 3.29 4.75
N SER A 608 -17.02 2.54 5.86
CA SER A 608 -18.08 1.59 6.20
C SER A 608 -19.28 2.28 6.87
N ASN A 609 -20.45 1.67 6.76
CA ASN A 609 -21.65 2.08 7.50
C ASN A 609 -21.69 1.35 8.84
N LEU A 610 -21.70 2.08 9.95
CA LEU A 610 -21.80 1.56 11.32
C LEU A 610 -22.89 2.30 12.10
N ARG A 611 -23.93 2.81 11.42
CA ARG A 611 -24.98 3.59 12.10
C ARG A 611 -25.70 2.75 13.14
N PHE A 612 -25.94 3.31 14.32
CA PHE A 612 -26.63 2.66 15.43
C PHE A 612 -25.97 1.37 15.96
N THR A 613 -24.71 1.12 15.59
CA THR A 613 -23.94 -0.01 16.14
C THR A 613 -23.63 0.23 17.62
N GLN A 614 -23.65 -0.85 18.41
CA GLN A 614 -23.36 -0.83 19.84
C GLN A 614 -22.07 -1.60 20.12
N PHE A 615 -21.13 -0.95 20.81
CA PHE A 615 -19.89 -1.53 21.29
C PHE A 615 -19.89 -1.49 22.81
N THR A 616 -19.73 -2.65 23.46
CA THR A 616 -19.65 -2.77 24.92
C THR A 616 -18.41 -3.56 25.30
N ALA A 617 -17.59 -3.00 26.19
CA ALA A 617 -16.39 -3.66 26.72
C ALA A 617 -15.41 -4.17 25.64
N CYS A 618 -15.37 -3.52 24.47
CA CYS A 618 -14.46 -3.87 23.37
C CYS A 618 -13.09 -3.22 23.53
N ALA A 619 -12.04 -3.91 23.07
CA ALA A 619 -10.70 -3.34 22.89
C ALA A 619 -10.41 -3.19 21.39
N ILE A 620 -10.05 -2.00 20.94
CA ILE A 620 -9.89 -1.62 19.54
C ILE A 620 -8.55 -0.92 19.37
N GLU A 621 -7.53 -1.70 19.02
CA GLU A 621 -6.14 -1.27 18.88
C GLU A 621 -5.75 -1.10 17.41
N GLU A 622 -4.98 -0.05 17.10
CA GLU A 622 -4.39 0.19 15.77
C GLU A 622 -5.38 0.09 14.59
N SER A 623 -6.66 0.39 14.85
CA SER A 623 -7.75 0.22 13.89
C SER A 623 -8.17 1.55 13.28
N SER A 624 -8.73 1.52 12.07
CA SER A 624 -9.12 2.70 11.30
C SER A 624 -10.59 2.70 10.91
N PHE A 625 -11.25 3.81 11.22
CA PHE A 625 -12.63 4.15 10.93
C PHE A 625 -12.71 5.41 10.05
N GLU A 626 -11.65 5.70 9.30
CA GLU A 626 -11.56 6.88 8.43
C GLU A 626 -12.81 7.01 7.54
N ARG A 627 -13.45 8.18 7.56
CA ARG A 627 -14.64 8.50 6.75
C ARG A 627 -15.83 7.53 6.92
N SER A 628 -15.86 6.75 8.00
CA SER A 628 -16.98 5.85 8.30
C SER A 628 -18.22 6.60 8.81
N GLN A 629 -19.39 5.97 8.67
CA GLN A 629 -20.65 6.49 9.20
C GLN A 629 -20.95 5.86 10.56
N LEU A 630 -20.71 6.60 11.63
CA LEU A 630 -20.90 6.19 13.03
C LEU A 630 -22.05 6.98 13.70
N ASN A 631 -23.02 7.47 12.93
CA ASN A 631 -24.12 8.25 13.50
C ASN A 631 -24.96 7.39 14.45
N GLY A 632 -25.27 7.93 15.63
CA GLY A 632 -26.07 7.24 16.65
C GLY A 632 -25.41 6.00 17.26
N THR A 633 -24.11 5.77 17.05
CA THR A 633 -23.41 4.64 17.67
C THR A 633 -23.26 4.81 19.17
N VAL A 634 -23.21 3.70 19.89
CA VAL A 634 -23.01 3.68 21.34
C VAL A 634 -21.73 2.92 21.68
N PHE A 635 -20.83 3.56 22.43
CA PHE A 635 -19.59 2.96 22.93
C PHE A 635 -19.58 3.00 24.46
N VAL A 636 -19.61 1.84 25.10
CA VAL A 636 -19.63 1.72 26.57
C VAL A 636 -18.43 0.89 27.04
N ARG A 637 -17.58 1.47 27.88
CA ARG A 637 -16.41 0.80 28.49
C ARG A 637 -15.44 0.23 27.45
N CYS A 638 -15.25 0.93 26.35
CA CYS A 638 -14.36 0.50 25.27
C CYS A 638 -12.97 1.13 25.40
N ASP A 639 -11.95 0.40 24.96
CA ASP A 639 -10.61 0.96 24.72
C ASP A 639 -10.42 1.20 23.23
N LEU A 640 -10.24 2.45 22.83
CA LEU A 640 -9.99 2.88 21.45
C LEU A 640 -8.72 3.74 21.37
N THR A 641 -7.72 3.40 22.19
CA THR A 641 -6.44 4.13 22.22
C THR A 641 -5.77 4.11 20.85
N GLY A 642 -5.39 5.28 20.34
CA GLY A 642 -4.72 5.47 19.05
C GLY A 642 -5.59 5.23 17.81
N VAL A 643 -6.90 5.05 17.98
CA VAL A 643 -7.81 4.77 16.86
C VAL A 643 -7.83 5.92 15.84
N GLN A 644 -7.96 5.58 14.55
CA GLN A 644 -8.01 6.54 13.46
C GLN A 644 -9.48 6.80 13.07
N LEU A 645 -9.99 8.02 13.28
CA LEU A 645 -11.37 8.45 13.08
C LEU A 645 -11.46 9.70 12.17
N GLN A 646 -10.45 9.94 11.33
CA GLN A 646 -10.37 11.12 10.48
C GLN A 646 -11.61 11.21 9.59
N GLN A 647 -12.24 12.39 9.57
CA GLN A 647 -13.44 12.67 8.78
C GLN A 647 -14.62 11.70 9.01
N ALA A 648 -14.63 10.97 10.14
CA ALA A 648 -15.76 10.10 10.47
C ALA A 648 -17.02 10.92 10.80
N GLN A 649 -18.18 10.33 10.53
CA GLN A 649 -19.48 10.93 10.85
C GLN A 649 -19.97 10.37 12.18
N LEU A 650 -19.89 11.16 13.25
CA LEU A 650 -20.13 10.72 14.63
C LEU A 650 -21.37 11.40 15.24
N ASN A 651 -22.19 12.07 14.44
CA ASN A 651 -23.35 12.82 14.91
C ASN A 651 -24.27 11.94 15.78
N GLU A 652 -24.73 12.48 16.90
CA GLU A 652 -25.61 11.81 17.88
C GLU A 652 -25.01 10.53 18.49
N SER A 653 -23.71 10.27 18.33
CA SER A 653 -23.07 9.12 19.00
C SER A 653 -22.91 9.35 20.51
N GLN A 654 -22.93 8.25 21.26
CA GLN A 654 -22.83 8.26 22.72
C GLN A 654 -21.62 7.46 23.17
N TRP A 655 -20.79 8.07 23.99
CA TRP A 655 -19.56 7.49 24.51
C TRP A 655 -19.58 7.54 26.04
N GLN A 656 -19.44 6.38 26.68
CA GLN A 656 -19.51 6.27 28.14
C GLN A 656 -18.36 5.40 28.67
N MET A 657 -17.58 5.94 29.60
CA MET A 657 -16.51 5.20 30.29
C MET A 657 -15.46 4.61 29.33
N SER A 658 -15.23 5.24 28.18
CA SER A 658 -14.36 4.72 27.11
C SER A 658 -13.06 5.52 26.98
N SER A 659 -11.98 4.85 26.56
CA SER A 659 -10.68 5.48 26.25
C SER A 659 -10.58 5.80 24.77
N LEU A 660 -10.20 7.03 24.44
CA LEU A 660 -9.82 7.52 23.12
C LEU A 660 -8.46 8.24 23.21
N GLN A 661 -7.59 7.81 24.12
CA GLN A 661 -6.26 8.41 24.27
C GLN A 661 -5.51 8.36 22.93
N GLN A 662 -4.91 9.49 22.52
CA GLN A 662 -4.18 9.62 21.25
C GLN A 662 -4.99 9.28 19.98
N ALA A 663 -6.33 9.21 20.07
CA ALA A 663 -7.18 8.98 18.91
C ALA A 663 -7.09 10.16 17.92
N CYS A 664 -7.22 9.90 16.62
CA CYS A 664 -7.19 10.93 15.60
C CYS A 664 -8.59 11.18 15.02
N LEU A 665 -9.28 12.20 15.50
CA LEU A 665 -10.62 12.62 15.04
C LEU A 665 -10.57 13.80 14.06
N TYR A 666 -9.44 14.01 13.38
CA TYR A 666 -9.22 15.17 12.52
C TYR A 666 -10.35 15.33 11.48
N GLY A 667 -11.06 16.46 11.49
CA GLY A 667 -12.13 16.73 10.53
C GLY A 667 -13.44 15.96 10.74
N ALA A 668 -13.59 15.21 11.84
CA ALA A 668 -14.82 14.46 12.12
C ALA A 668 -16.02 15.38 12.42
N THR A 669 -17.24 14.86 12.27
CA THR A 669 -18.48 15.59 12.62
C THR A 669 -19.08 15.03 13.90
N LEU A 670 -19.29 15.87 14.91
CA LEU A 670 -19.63 15.51 16.29
C LEU A 670 -20.96 16.16 16.76
N ASN A 671 -21.84 16.58 15.85
CA ASN A 671 -23.06 17.31 16.22
C ASN A 671 -23.96 16.43 17.09
N GLY A 672 -24.37 16.91 18.27
CA GLY A 672 -25.12 16.12 19.25
C GLY A 672 -24.37 14.94 19.88
N THR A 673 -23.06 14.79 19.66
CA THR A 673 -22.26 13.71 20.26
C THR A 673 -22.02 13.96 21.74
N THR A 674 -22.23 12.94 22.58
CA THR A 674 -22.00 13.05 24.03
C THR A 674 -20.87 12.12 24.49
N PHE A 675 -19.89 12.68 25.20
CA PHE A 675 -18.84 11.94 25.90
C PHE A 675 -19.05 12.05 27.42
N HIS A 676 -19.18 10.92 28.11
CA HIS A 676 -19.36 10.84 29.56
C HIS A 676 -18.30 9.94 30.18
N HIS A 677 -17.49 10.46 31.11
CA HIS A 677 -16.41 9.70 31.75
C HIS A 677 -15.39 9.10 30.76
N CYS A 678 -15.13 9.78 29.64
CA CYS A 678 -14.18 9.32 28.63
C CYS A 678 -12.77 9.90 28.84
N ASN A 679 -11.75 9.15 28.42
CA ASN A 679 -10.37 9.63 28.39
C ASN A 679 -9.98 10.01 26.95
N LEU A 680 -9.82 11.29 26.65
CA LEU A 680 -9.38 11.77 25.34
C LEU A 680 -7.96 12.37 25.38
N SER A 681 -7.15 12.05 26.40
CA SER A 681 -5.84 12.68 26.53
C SER A 681 -4.97 12.49 25.28
N GLY A 682 -4.37 13.56 24.78
CA GLY A 682 -3.56 13.55 23.55
C GLY A 682 -4.34 13.31 22.25
N ALA A 683 -5.67 13.23 22.28
CA ALA A 683 -6.47 13.04 21.06
C ALA A 683 -6.39 14.27 20.15
N ASN A 684 -6.45 14.04 18.84
CA ASN A 684 -6.47 15.09 17.83
C ASN A 684 -7.90 15.36 17.36
N LEU A 685 -8.52 16.40 17.90
CA LEU A 685 -9.84 16.93 17.53
C LEU A 685 -9.72 18.19 16.65
N ALA A 686 -8.62 18.38 15.94
CA ALA A 686 -8.50 19.48 15.00
C ALA A 686 -9.53 19.37 13.88
N ARG A 687 -10.05 20.52 13.45
CA ARG A 687 -11.07 20.70 12.40
C ARG A 687 -12.37 19.91 12.60
N VAL A 688 -12.67 19.44 13.82
CA VAL A 688 -13.97 18.81 14.07
C VAL A 688 -15.10 19.82 13.89
N GLU A 689 -16.23 19.37 13.32
CA GLU A 689 -17.49 20.10 13.34
C GLU A 689 -18.27 19.68 14.59
N ARG A 690 -18.77 20.63 15.38
CA ARG A 690 -19.55 20.38 16.59
C ARG A 690 -20.59 21.48 16.78
N ASP A 691 -21.69 21.16 17.44
CA ASP A 691 -22.76 22.10 17.79
C ASP A 691 -22.82 22.33 19.30
N ALA A 692 -23.85 23.07 19.75
CA ALA A 692 -24.06 23.34 21.18
C ALA A 692 -24.48 22.11 21.99
N GLN A 693 -24.91 21.03 21.32
CA GLN A 693 -25.33 19.78 21.97
C GLN A 693 -24.15 18.83 22.19
N THR A 694 -23.04 19.01 21.47
CA THR A 694 -21.81 18.25 21.69
C THR A 694 -21.27 18.49 23.10
N ALA A 695 -21.25 17.45 23.93
CA ALA A 695 -20.92 17.56 25.35
C ALA A 695 -19.75 16.65 25.76
N PHE A 696 -18.89 17.18 26.64
CA PHE A 696 -17.79 16.45 27.28
C PHE A 696 -17.97 16.54 28.80
N ALA A 697 -18.61 15.53 29.39
CA ALA A 697 -18.92 15.49 30.81
C ALA A 697 -17.98 14.52 31.55
N ALA A 698 -17.28 15.02 32.57
CA ALA A 698 -16.33 14.26 33.36
C ALA A 698 -15.23 13.56 32.52
N CYS A 699 -14.81 14.20 31.42
CA CYS A 699 -13.78 13.67 30.52
C CYS A 699 -12.38 14.16 30.88
N LEU A 700 -11.36 13.33 30.61
CA LEU A 700 -9.97 13.75 30.60
C LEU A 700 -9.62 14.33 29.23
N LEU A 701 -9.20 15.61 29.21
CA LEU A 701 -8.94 16.37 27.98
C LEU A 701 -7.50 16.92 27.92
N GLN A 702 -6.57 16.33 28.69
CA GLN A 702 -5.19 16.79 28.74
C GLN A 702 -4.52 16.63 27.36
N ASP A 703 -3.79 17.64 26.90
CA ASP A 703 -3.05 17.64 25.62
C ASP A 703 -3.91 17.34 24.38
N VAL A 704 -5.23 17.54 24.46
CA VAL A 704 -6.11 17.43 23.28
C VAL A 704 -5.77 18.53 22.28
N CYS A 705 -5.51 18.14 21.04
CA CYS A 705 -5.30 19.09 19.95
C CYS A 705 -6.66 19.52 19.37
N TRP A 706 -7.00 20.80 19.50
CA TRP A 706 -8.22 21.38 18.93
C TRP A 706 -7.99 22.17 17.65
N LEU A 707 -6.72 22.40 17.31
CA LEU A 707 -6.31 23.32 16.27
C LEU A 707 -5.67 22.58 15.09
N PRO A 708 -5.94 22.99 13.84
CA PRO A 708 -6.70 24.18 13.49
C PRO A 708 -8.21 24.00 13.68
N ARG A 709 -8.95 25.09 13.92
CA ARG A 709 -10.43 25.04 13.98
C ARG A 709 -11.00 24.87 12.57
N ARG A 710 -12.22 24.35 12.46
CA ARG A 710 -12.94 24.34 11.19
C ARG A 710 -13.65 25.69 11.03
N ASP A 711 -13.36 26.40 9.94
CA ASP A 711 -14.07 27.64 9.60
C ASP A 711 -15.58 27.37 9.54
N THR A 712 -16.35 27.90 10.48
CA THR A 712 -17.82 27.81 10.50
C THR A 712 -18.48 28.78 9.50
N CYS A 713 -17.68 29.58 8.78
CA CYS A 713 -18.13 30.75 8.02
C CYS A 713 -18.41 30.51 6.51
N GLN A 714 -18.55 29.27 6.03
CA GLN A 714 -18.81 28.99 4.60
C GLN A 714 -20.08 28.14 4.32
N ARG A 715 -21.10 28.20 5.19
CA ARG A 715 -22.41 27.58 4.89
C ARG A 715 -23.53 28.57 4.56
N GLU A 716 -23.25 29.85 4.52
CA GLU A 716 -24.18 30.86 3.99
C GLU A 716 -23.50 31.60 2.84
N VAL A 717 -23.70 31.10 1.61
CA VAL A 717 -23.89 31.83 0.34
C VAL A 717 -23.60 30.86 -0.83
N ALA A 718 -24.62 30.72 -1.69
CA ALA A 718 -24.71 30.03 -2.98
C ALA A 718 -25.03 28.52 -2.95
#